data_AF-A0A836L727-F1
#
_entry.id   AF-A0A836L727-F1
#
_cell.length_a   1.000
_cell.length_b   1.000
_cell.length_c   1.000
_cell.angle_alpha   90.00
_cell.angle_beta   90.00
_cell.angle_gamma   90.00
#
_symmetry.space_group_name_H-M   'P 1'
#
loop_
_entity.id
_entity.type
_entity.pdbx_description
1 polymer ?
#
loop_
_entity_poly.entity_id
_entity_poly.type
_entity_poly.pdbx_seq_one_letter_code
_entity_poly.pdbx_strand_id
1 'polypeptide(L)'
;MHASYSNTKTQIGRMPEKAARTAKGLVEVARTYLTESTFVPDKAAELLHAAIQQDPTYVNALVLRSNLASRLGHLTSAFADMSLAIEVDKGNSDPRRLASLYGGRAYLCYRMRRYTDAVIDLRSALRCEPDNGMWCYELGRVYMKQGCVSLAQWCLQQVLQEPMWSRVSEATRPKVYALYGHSCLMSREYKKAKTLLHRSIEAVGEAPAAVLHDVGLVHYFEGSSLVTAVEYLARATELDAQHLEYPMHLSLALVRSNRYADALSRMSEAVMRGHEEGCLRFYRGCIELQLRMGSLALADLQACIVMEATRNGAAGVTPQRIAARACVAMALTHVFCDKDLHSAAMSLESETLLQTPEVSMRLYAGFLLGIVRRMAGDRDAALRALQKTMQVLRETARIHHSCVGEERQLQASERPVCVADVEMLTLTHLGLVYSDYGYHDLAARHFHEASQRATQPQRDDAQRDVCAFRLAVSQVELRDYVGALQTLGATTFSTDEPPAADDRTPAPLADPSRATPAPTAEADPKELSSTPSAGLPKGEQTAKPAGAPHAVCHRVHPGEVEHVHALILRRLGRLDRALSYATAAMEARRHVVAQTSVTDFSARVQAVPAFLYNRALIFFDLARYAEALVEVQECVRACSEGERAVALGAEVADPYYLQGRIYHSLGAHGDALDSLTEALRLNPSLGQTPPFAYAYGVLLAMAGRLGEALAAFTGAITTHSKETAAAAVMAPGQQEEQIRSMAEGPPLVYYHERAKVYQRLGCYAEALTDYNVVLECASGASLTASLSGGTSTVTGPAAWNALVNRALTLKELKRYDEAATDWDAALRSDRSGLLSTLTSRDVYELPYMHLCLPGEELTAATGEAPA
;
A
#
# COMPACT_ATOMS: atom_id res chain seq x y z
N MET A 1 -77.72 -16.02 -30.07
CA MET A 1 -78.82 -15.29 -29.42
C MET A 1 -78.49 -13.81 -29.47
N HIS A 2 -79.31 -13.07 -30.20
CA HIS A 2 -79.26 -11.62 -30.38
C HIS A 2 -79.55 -10.87 -29.07
N ALA A 3 -79.14 -9.59 -29.06
CA ALA A 3 -79.59 -8.48 -28.19
C ALA A 3 -78.69 -8.10 -27.00
N SER A 4 -77.82 -7.09 -27.21
CA SER A 4 -77.59 -5.95 -26.29
C SER A 4 -76.49 -4.97 -26.76
N TYR A 5 -75.91 -5.13 -27.96
CA TYR A 5 -74.97 -4.17 -28.56
C TYR A 5 -75.69 -3.14 -29.45
N SER A 6 -76.51 -2.24 -28.87
CA SER A 6 -77.06 -1.11 -29.63
C SER A 6 -77.68 0.00 -28.77
N ASN A 7 -77.00 0.52 -27.73
CA ASN A 7 -77.55 1.70 -27.04
C ASN A 7 -76.56 2.64 -26.31
N THR A 8 -75.36 2.88 -26.86
CA THR A 8 -74.45 3.94 -26.35
C THR A 8 -73.90 4.86 -27.43
N LYS A 9 -74.37 4.75 -28.68
CA LYS A 9 -74.01 5.66 -29.79
C LYS A 9 -75.02 6.78 -30.05
N THR A 10 -76.00 6.96 -29.17
CA THR A 10 -77.17 7.85 -29.40
C THR A 10 -77.38 8.86 -28.26
N GLN A 11 -76.31 9.41 -27.69
CA GLN A 11 -76.40 10.56 -26.76
C GLN A 11 -75.27 11.61 -26.91
N ILE A 12 -74.53 11.62 -28.02
CA ILE A 12 -73.46 12.62 -28.28
C ILE A 12 -73.86 13.62 -29.40
N GLY A 13 -75.06 13.47 -29.97
CA GLY A 13 -75.49 14.16 -31.20
C GLY A 13 -76.55 15.26 -31.08
N ARG A 14 -76.87 15.80 -29.91
CA ARG A 14 -77.80 16.96 -29.82
C ARG A 14 -77.27 18.03 -28.87
N MET A 15 -76.80 19.13 -29.47
CA MET A 15 -76.62 20.40 -28.77
C MET A 15 -77.95 20.83 -28.12
N PRO A 16 -77.99 21.16 -26.82
CA PRO A 16 -79.00 22.09 -26.34
C PRO A 16 -78.64 23.47 -26.92
N GLU A 17 -79.38 23.94 -27.93
CA GLU A 17 -79.14 25.20 -28.66
C GLU A 17 -79.03 26.45 -27.75
N LYS A 18 -79.45 26.35 -26.48
CA LYS A 18 -79.32 27.42 -25.48
C LYS A 18 -77.96 27.45 -24.78
N ALA A 19 -77.23 26.34 -24.66
CA ALA A 19 -75.92 26.28 -24.00
C ALA A 19 -74.77 26.75 -24.91
N ALA A 20 -74.91 26.59 -26.23
CA ALA A 20 -73.90 26.97 -27.22
C ALA A 20 -73.73 28.50 -27.43
N ARG A 21 -74.53 29.35 -26.76
CA ARG A 21 -74.53 30.81 -26.96
C ARG A 21 -73.80 31.62 -25.89
N THR A 22 -73.25 30.98 -24.85
CA THR A 22 -72.54 31.69 -23.77
C THR A 22 -71.12 31.17 -23.62
N ALA A 23 -70.17 32.05 -23.27
CA ALA A 23 -68.78 31.68 -23.02
C ALA A 23 -68.64 30.55 -21.98
N LYS A 24 -69.51 30.54 -20.96
CA LYS A 24 -69.61 29.47 -19.96
C LYS A 24 -69.99 28.11 -20.58
N GLY A 25 -71.04 28.08 -21.42
CA GLY A 25 -71.47 26.84 -22.07
C GLY A 25 -70.46 26.31 -23.08
N LEU A 26 -69.75 27.20 -23.80
CA LEU A 26 -68.63 26.80 -24.66
C LEU A 26 -67.49 26.15 -23.88
N VAL A 27 -67.15 26.68 -22.69
CA VAL A 27 -66.14 26.09 -21.81
C VAL A 27 -66.57 24.75 -21.21
N GLU A 28 -67.84 24.60 -20.85
CA GLU A 28 -68.37 23.33 -20.35
C GLU A 28 -68.28 22.24 -21.43
N VAL A 29 -68.61 22.57 -22.69
CA VAL A 29 -68.44 21.66 -23.83
C VAL A 29 -66.96 21.39 -24.09
N ALA A 30 -66.10 22.41 -24.08
CA ALA A 30 -64.65 22.21 -24.25
C ALA A 30 -64.07 21.26 -23.19
N ARG A 31 -64.55 21.33 -21.94
CA ARG A 31 -64.13 20.42 -20.86
C ARG A 31 -64.43 18.95 -21.20
N THR A 32 -65.53 18.65 -21.89
CA THR A 32 -65.86 17.28 -22.34
C THR A 32 -64.92 16.76 -23.43
N TYR A 33 -64.26 17.64 -24.19
CA TYR A 33 -63.24 17.26 -25.17
C TYR A 33 -61.82 17.21 -24.57
N LEU A 34 -61.66 17.62 -23.30
CA LEU A 34 -60.39 17.62 -22.57
C LEU A 34 -60.24 16.42 -21.61
N THR A 35 -61.31 15.62 -21.43
CA THR A 35 -61.28 14.37 -20.67
C THR A 35 -60.55 13.28 -21.43
N GLU A 36 -59.87 12.38 -20.71
CA GLU A 36 -58.95 11.39 -21.28
C GLU A 36 -59.64 10.40 -22.24
N SER A 37 -60.93 10.12 -22.05
CA SER A 37 -61.72 9.23 -22.93
C SER A 37 -62.13 9.87 -24.27
N THR A 38 -62.03 11.19 -24.40
CA THR A 38 -62.57 11.99 -25.53
C THR A 38 -61.63 13.13 -25.89
N PHE A 39 -60.32 12.89 -25.81
CA PHE A 39 -59.30 13.92 -26.04
C PHE A 39 -59.22 14.33 -27.51
N VAL A 40 -59.82 15.47 -27.86
CA VAL A 40 -59.75 16.07 -29.19
C VAL A 40 -59.24 17.51 -29.05
N PRO A 41 -57.92 17.73 -29.14
CA PRO A 41 -57.29 19.01 -28.75
C PRO A 41 -57.68 20.16 -29.69
N ASP A 42 -57.83 19.90 -30.99
CA ASP A 42 -58.13 20.95 -31.97
C ASP A 42 -59.53 21.54 -31.75
N LYS A 43 -60.54 20.67 -31.59
CA LYS A 43 -61.91 21.10 -31.27
C LYS A 43 -62.00 21.79 -29.91
N ALA A 44 -61.25 21.32 -28.91
CA ALA A 44 -61.20 21.98 -27.61
C ALA A 44 -60.55 23.37 -27.71
N ALA A 45 -59.47 23.52 -28.49
CA ALA A 45 -58.79 24.78 -28.72
C ALA A 45 -59.70 25.79 -29.45
N GLU A 46 -60.41 25.35 -30.50
CA GLU A 46 -61.39 26.18 -31.22
C GLU A 46 -62.51 26.69 -30.32
N LEU A 47 -63.11 25.81 -29.50
CA LEU A 47 -64.18 26.16 -28.58
C LEU A 47 -63.70 27.12 -27.47
N LEU A 48 -62.50 26.91 -26.94
CA LEU A 48 -61.89 27.80 -25.95
C LEU A 48 -61.51 29.15 -26.56
N HIS A 49 -61.03 29.17 -27.81
CA HIS A 49 -60.76 30.40 -28.53
C HIS A 49 -62.04 31.20 -28.78
N ALA A 50 -63.12 30.55 -29.24
CA ALA A 50 -64.43 31.16 -29.41
C ALA A 50 -65.01 31.70 -28.08
N ALA A 51 -64.82 30.97 -26.97
CA ALA A 51 -65.24 31.44 -25.64
C ALA A 51 -64.50 32.72 -25.21
N ILE A 52 -63.20 32.82 -25.49
CA ILE A 52 -62.37 33.99 -25.14
C ILE A 52 -62.67 35.18 -26.08
N GLN A 53 -63.06 34.93 -27.34
CA GLN A 53 -63.56 35.98 -28.23
C GLN A 53 -64.89 36.57 -27.76
N GLN A 54 -65.77 35.75 -27.18
CA GLN A 54 -67.05 36.20 -26.62
C GLN A 54 -66.87 36.95 -25.29
N ASP A 55 -65.98 36.49 -24.43
CA ASP A 55 -65.64 37.13 -23.16
C ASP A 55 -64.13 37.01 -22.87
N PRO A 56 -63.35 38.07 -23.18
CA PRO A 56 -61.91 38.10 -22.91
C PRO A 56 -61.54 38.06 -21.43
N THR A 57 -62.48 38.38 -20.53
CA THR A 57 -62.26 38.39 -19.07
C THR A 57 -62.61 37.05 -18.41
N TYR A 58 -63.03 36.06 -19.19
CA TYR A 58 -63.44 34.77 -18.64
C TYR A 58 -62.24 33.91 -18.23
N VAL A 59 -61.81 34.07 -16.97
CA VAL A 59 -60.64 33.42 -16.36
C VAL A 59 -60.61 31.90 -16.58
N ASN A 60 -61.75 31.20 -16.47
CA ASN A 60 -61.80 29.75 -16.65
C ASN A 60 -61.46 29.31 -18.08
N ALA A 61 -61.83 30.09 -19.10
CA ALA A 61 -61.46 29.79 -20.48
C ALA A 61 -59.95 29.98 -20.69
N LEU A 62 -59.37 31.05 -20.14
CA LEU A 62 -57.93 31.32 -20.20
C LEU A 62 -57.12 30.22 -19.51
N VAL A 63 -57.54 29.77 -18.32
CA VAL A 63 -56.88 28.68 -17.58
C VAL A 63 -56.95 27.36 -18.34
N LEU A 64 -58.11 27.00 -18.90
CA LEU A 64 -58.27 25.76 -19.65
C LEU A 64 -57.49 25.79 -20.97
N ARG A 65 -57.43 26.94 -21.65
CA ARG A 65 -56.60 27.12 -22.86
C ARG A 65 -55.11 27.03 -22.52
N SER A 66 -54.69 27.64 -21.42
CA SER A 66 -53.32 27.52 -20.91
C SER A 66 -52.94 26.07 -20.59
N ASN A 67 -53.80 25.33 -19.89
CA ASN A 67 -53.57 23.92 -19.57
C ASN A 67 -53.50 23.05 -20.83
N LEU A 68 -54.37 23.29 -21.82
CA LEU A 68 -54.32 22.62 -23.11
C LEU A 68 -53.01 22.93 -23.87
N ALA A 69 -52.64 24.21 -23.96
CA ALA A 69 -51.38 24.64 -24.58
C ALA A 69 -50.15 24.04 -23.88
N SER A 70 -50.17 23.94 -22.55
CA SER A 70 -49.12 23.28 -21.77
C SER A 70 -48.99 21.78 -22.08
N ARG A 71 -50.12 21.07 -22.23
CA ARG A 71 -50.15 19.66 -22.65
C ARG A 71 -49.63 19.47 -24.07
N LEU A 72 -49.91 20.41 -24.97
CA LEU A 72 -49.41 20.42 -26.35
C LEU A 72 -47.94 20.89 -26.48
N GLY A 73 -47.30 21.30 -25.39
CA GLY A 73 -45.91 21.78 -25.38
C GLY A 73 -45.72 23.25 -25.75
N HIS A 74 -46.79 23.98 -26.04
CA HIS A 74 -46.77 25.42 -26.32
C HIS A 74 -46.70 26.23 -25.01
N LEU A 75 -45.55 26.17 -24.34
CA LEU A 75 -45.37 26.74 -23.00
C LEU A 75 -45.50 28.28 -22.99
N THR A 76 -45.00 28.97 -24.01
CA THR A 76 -45.00 30.44 -24.07
C THR A 76 -46.40 31.03 -24.18
N SER A 77 -47.26 30.46 -25.05
CA SER A 77 -48.66 30.84 -25.15
C SER A 77 -49.43 30.50 -23.87
N ALA A 78 -49.16 29.34 -23.27
CA ALA A 78 -49.75 28.97 -21.99
C ALA A 78 -49.41 29.98 -20.88
N PHE A 79 -48.16 30.44 -20.83
CA PHE A 79 -47.70 31.42 -19.86
C PHE A 79 -48.35 32.80 -20.06
N ALA A 80 -48.54 33.22 -21.31
CA ALA A 80 -49.23 34.47 -21.65
C ALA A 80 -50.69 34.44 -21.20
N ASP A 81 -51.42 33.35 -21.53
CA ASP A 81 -52.81 33.16 -21.10
C ASP A 81 -52.95 33.13 -19.58
N MET A 82 -52.00 32.51 -18.89
CA MET A 82 -51.98 32.46 -17.43
C MET A 82 -51.69 33.82 -16.79
N SER A 83 -50.83 34.62 -17.41
CA SER A 83 -50.52 35.98 -16.96
C SER A 83 -51.71 36.92 -17.14
N LEU A 84 -52.42 36.81 -18.26
CA LEU A 84 -53.67 37.54 -18.50
C LEU A 84 -54.75 37.12 -17.50
N ALA A 85 -54.88 35.83 -17.22
CA ALA A 85 -55.82 35.33 -16.21
C ALA A 85 -55.56 35.92 -14.82
N ILE A 86 -54.29 36.04 -14.41
CA ILE A 86 -53.91 36.68 -13.14
C ILE A 86 -54.25 38.18 -13.17
N GLU A 87 -53.97 38.89 -14.26
CA GLU A 87 -54.28 40.33 -14.37
C GLU A 87 -55.77 40.64 -14.26
N VAL A 88 -56.60 39.83 -14.91
CA VAL A 88 -58.07 39.95 -14.82
C VAL A 88 -58.58 39.62 -13.41
N ASP A 89 -57.92 38.70 -12.69
CA ASP A 89 -58.36 38.25 -11.37
C ASP A 89 -57.83 39.06 -10.18
N LYS A 90 -56.82 39.91 -10.37
CA LYS A 90 -56.16 40.72 -9.30
C LYS A 90 -57.11 41.62 -8.49
N GLY A 91 -58.29 41.93 -9.01
CA GLY A 91 -59.32 42.76 -8.34
C GLY A 91 -60.48 42.00 -7.70
N ASN A 92 -60.53 40.67 -7.81
CA ASN A 92 -61.63 39.86 -7.28
C ASN A 92 -61.42 39.45 -5.81
N SER A 93 -62.53 39.22 -5.09
CA SER A 93 -62.51 38.96 -3.64
C SER A 93 -62.08 37.55 -3.21
N ASP A 94 -61.82 36.62 -4.13
CA ASP A 94 -61.45 35.24 -3.78
C ASP A 94 -59.92 35.02 -3.85
N PRO A 95 -59.20 35.07 -2.72
CA PRO A 95 -57.75 34.91 -2.69
C PRO A 95 -57.31 33.49 -3.09
N ARG A 96 -58.18 32.48 -2.96
CA ARG A 96 -57.85 31.08 -3.27
C ARG A 96 -57.72 30.84 -4.76
N ARG A 97 -58.64 31.40 -5.54
CA ARG A 97 -58.58 31.36 -7.00
C ARG A 97 -57.30 32.04 -7.50
N LEU A 98 -56.97 33.21 -6.94
CA LEU A 98 -55.75 33.93 -7.30
C LEU A 98 -54.49 33.11 -6.93
N ALA A 99 -54.47 32.43 -5.78
CA ALA A 99 -53.38 31.53 -5.38
C ALA A 99 -53.21 30.37 -6.38
N SER A 100 -54.32 29.74 -6.80
CA SER A 100 -54.31 28.68 -7.82
C SER A 100 -53.76 29.17 -9.16
N LEU A 101 -54.07 30.42 -9.55
CA LEU A 101 -53.53 31.02 -10.77
C LEU A 101 -52.01 31.23 -10.70
N TYR A 102 -51.51 31.78 -9.58
CA TYR A 102 -50.07 31.89 -9.36
C TYR A 102 -49.38 30.52 -9.36
N GLY A 103 -49.99 29.50 -8.71
CA GLY A 103 -49.48 28.13 -8.71
C GLY A 103 -49.41 27.51 -10.11
N GLY A 104 -50.46 27.70 -10.93
CA GLY A 104 -50.48 27.22 -12.31
C GLY A 104 -49.43 27.91 -13.19
N ARG A 105 -49.20 29.22 -13.01
CA ARG A 105 -48.12 29.93 -13.72
C ARG A 105 -46.74 29.48 -13.26
N ALA A 106 -46.55 29.27 -11.97
CA ALA A 106 -45.30 28.75 -11.42
C ALA A 106 -44.94 27.37 -11.98
N TYR A 107 -45.93 26.49 -12.17
CA TYR A 107 -45.74 25.19 -12.82
C TYR A 107 -45.23 25.33 -14.27
N LEU A 108 -45.77 26.30 -15.03
CA LEU A 108 -45.28 26.61 -16.38
C LEU A 108 -43.84 27.16 -16.35
N CYS A 109 -43.54 28.07 -15.43
CA CYS A 109 -42.18 28.58 -15.22
C CYS A 109 -41.19 27.46 -14.89
N TYR A 110 -41.58 26.53 -14.01
CA TYR A 110 -40.80 25.34 -13.68
C TYR A 110 -40.51 24.48 -14.93
N ARG A 111 -41.52 24.24 -15.77
CA ARG A 111 -41.36 23.51 -17.03
C ARG A 111 -40.48 24.22 -18.06
N MET A 112 -40.47 25.55 -18.06
CA MET A 112 -39.56 26.38 -18.86
C MET A 112 -38.14 26.49 -18.29
N ARG A 113 -37.83 25.86 -17.14
CA ARG A 113 -36.59 26.03 -16.38
C ARG A 113 -36.35 27.46 -15.85
N ARG A 114 -37.40 28.30 -15.80
CA ARG A 114 -37.38 29.65 -15.21
C ARG A 114 -37.67 29.56 -13.71
N TYR A 115 -36.74 28.97 -12.96
CA TYR A 115 -36.98 28.64 -11.56
C TYR A 115 -37.14 29.87 -10.65
N THR A 116 -36.44 30.97 -10.93
CA THR A 116 -36.56 32.23 -10.16
C THR A 116 -37.98 32.79 -10.21
N ASP A 117 -38.59 32.79 -11.39
CA ASP A 117 -39.95 33.29 -11.61
C ASP A 117 -40.97 32.35 -10.96
N ALA A 118 -40.74 31.04 -11.02
CA ALA A 118 -41.55 30.05 -10.31
C ALA A 118 -41.53 30.28 -8.79
N VAL A 119 -40.38 30.62 -8.19
CA VAL A 119 -40.27 30.94 -6.76
C VAL A 119 -41.09 32.20 -6.42
N ILE A 120 -41.02 33.24 -7.25
CA ILE A 120 -41.78 34.49 -7.04
C ILE A 120 -43.29 34.21 -7.05
N ASP A 121 -43.76 33.44 -8.03
CA ASP A 121 -45.16 33.08 -8.16
C ASP A 121 -45.63 32.18 -7.01
N LEU A 122 -44.85 31.19 -6.59
CA LEU A 122 -45.20 30.32 -5.45
C LEU A 122 -45.22 31.07 -4.12
N ARG A 123 -44.29 32.01 -3.91
CA ARG A 123 -44.34 32.91 -2.75
C ARG A 123 -45.58 33.81 -2.78
N SER A 124 -46.02 34.21 -3.97
CA SER A 124 -47.27 34.97 -4.15
C SER A 124 -48.50 34.11 -3.84
N ALA A 125 -48.52 32.85 -4.29
CA ALA A 125 -49.57 31.89 -3.94
C ALA A 125 -49.65 31.64 -2.42
N LEU A 126 -48.50 31.48 -1.74
CA LEU A 126 -48.42 31.33 -0.28
C LEU A 126 -48.89 32.58 0.50
N ARG A 127 -48.71 33.79 -0.06
CA ARG A 127 -49.28 35.01 0.55
C ARG A 127 -50.81 35.03 0.48
N CYS A 128 -51.39 34.49 -0.58
CA CYS A 128 -52.84 34.38 -0.76
C CYS A 128 -53.43 33.22 0.06
N GLU A 129 -52.73 32.10 0.16
CA GLU A 129 -53.11 30.90 0.92
C GLU A 129 -51.95 30.41 1.80
N PRO A 130 -51.77 30.96 3.02
CA PRO A 130 -50.65 30.59 3.89
C PRO A 130 -50.78 29.16 4.43
N ASP A 131 -52.00 28.65 4.62
CA ASP A 131 -52.23 27.32 5.19
C ASP A 131 -52.18 26.18 4.15
N ASN A 132 -51.92 26.46 2.87
CA ASN A 132 -51.95 25.43 1.84
C ASN A 132 -50.56 24.79 1.68
N GLY A 133 -50.39 23.60 2.26
CA GLY A 133 -49.14 22.83 2.18
C GLY A 133 -48.71 22.45 0.76
N MET A 134 -49.62 22.46 -0.23
CA MET A 134 -49.28 22.15 -1.62
C MET A 134 -48.33 23.20 -2.22
N TRP A 135 -48.57 24.50 -1.99
CA TRP A 135 -47.71 25.56 -2.52
C TRP A 135 -46.32 25.54 -1.88
N CYS A 136 -46.24 25.20 -0.60
CA CYS A 136 -44.97 25.06 0.11
C CYS A 136 -44.18 23.82 -0.37
N TYR A 137 -44.87 22.71 -0.66
CA TYR A 137 -44.27 21.54 -1.31
C TYR A 137 -43.73 21.85 -2.71
N GLU A 138 -44.53 22.52 -3.55
CA GLU A 138 -44.13 22.97 -4.88
C GLU A 138 -42.90 23.89 -4.81
N LEU A 139 -42.89 24.81 -3.84
CA LEU A 139 -41.76 25.71 -3.59
C LEU A 139 -40.49 24.95 -3.19
N GLY A 140 -40.60 23.96 -2.30
CA GLY A 140 -39.50 23.07 -1.95
C GLY A 140 -38.95 22.33 -3.17
N ARG A 141 -39.83 21.89 -4.09
CA ARG A 141 -39.43 21.21 -5.32
C ARG A 141 -38.68 22.13 -6.28
N VAL A 142 -39.10 23.40 -6.40
CA VAL A 142 -38.37 24.40 -7.19
C VAL A 142 -37.00 24.70 -6.58
N TYR A 143 -36.91 24.87 -5.26
CA TYR A 143 -35.61 25.10 -4.59
C TYR A 143 -34.64 23.92 -4.76
N MET A 144 -35.14 22.68 -4.73
CA MET A 144 -34.30 21.51 -5.04
C MET A 144 -33.73 21.57 -6.45
N LYS A 145 -34.52 22.00 -7.45
CA LYS A 145 -34.02 22.17 -8.83
C LYS A 145 -33.07 23.37 -8.99
N GLN A 146 -33.14 24.36 -8.12
CA GLN A 146 -32.15 25.46 -8.06
C GLN A 146 -30.86 25.06 -7.32
N GLY A 147 -30.83 23.91 -6.64
CA GLY A 147 -29.70 23.49 -5.79
C GLY A 147 -29.71 24.11 -4.38
N CYS A 148 -30.77 24.86 -4.01
CA CYS A 148 -30.91 25.47 -2.69
C CYS A 148 -31.50 24.49 -1.67
N VAL A 149 -30.73 23.46 -1.30
CA VAL A 149 -31.19 22.32 -0.47
C VAL A 149 -31.72 22.77 0.91
N SER A 150 -31.06 23.72 1.57
CA SER A 150 -31.46 24.20 2.90
C SER A 150 -32.84 24.89 2.91
N LEU A 151 -33.11 25.73 1.91
CA LEU A 151 -34.42 26.38 1.75
C LEU A 151 -35.50 25.36 1.38
N ALA A 152 -35.16 24.34 0.58
CA ALA A 152 -36.08 23.25 0.28
C ALA A 152 -36.46 22.46 1.54
N GLN A 153 -35.47 22.07 2.36
CA GLN A 153 -35.70 21.38 3.64
C GLN A 153 -36.60 22.20 4.57
N TRP A 154 -36.33 23.51 4.69
CA TRP A 154 -37.16 24.40 5.51
C TRP A 154 -38.62 24.40 5.05
N CYS A 155 -38.86 24.57 3.73
CA CYS A 155 -40.22 24.54 3.17
C CYS A 155 -40.91 23.20 3.46
N LEU A 156 -40.23 22.08 3.21
CA LEU A 156 -40.78 20.74 3.41
C LEU A 156 -41.06 20.43 4.88
N GLN A 157 -40.25 20.97 5.79
CA GLN A 157 -40.51 20.89 7.23
C GLN A 157 -41.77 21.66 7.63
N GLN A 158 -42.03 22.83 7.03
CA GLN A 158 -43.27 23.59 7.29
C GLN A 158 -44.51 22.83 6.78
N VAL A 159 -44.41 22.12 5.65
CA VAL A 159 -45.52 21.31 5.11
C VAL A 159 -46.00 20.24 6.10
N LEU A 160 -45.10 19.70 6.93
CA LEU A 160 -45.42 18.67 7.92
C LEU A 160 -46.07 19.21 9.20
N GLN A 161 -46.19 20.54 9.35
CA GLN A 161 -46.84 21.18 10.50
C GLN A 161 -48.32 21.45 10.20
N GLU A 162 -49.16 21.45 11.24
CA GLU A 162 -50.56 21.88 11.11
C GLU A 162 -50.66 23.42 11.09
N PRO A 163 -51.56 24.04 10.30
CA PRO A 163 -52.63 23.44 9.51
C PRO A 163 -52.23 22.99 8.08
N MET A 164 -50.98 23.18 7.66
CA MET A 164 -50.55 22.93 6.26
C MET A 164 -50.71 21.46 5.86
N TRP A 165 -50.37 20.54 6.74
CA TRP A 165 -50.41 19.10 6.48
C TRP A 165 -51.83 18.59 6.16
N SER A 166 -52.84 19.08 6.90
CA SER A 166 -54.24 18.72 6.65
C SER A 166 -54.73 19.05 5.24
N ARG A 167 -54.17 20.10 4.60
CA ARG A 167 -54.55 20.55 3.25
C ARG A 167 -53.73 19.91 2.13
N VAL A 168 -52.73 19.09 2.46
CA VAL A 168 -51.98 18.29 1.47
C VAL A 168 -52.82 17.08 1.05
N SER A 169 -53.01 16.89 -0.25
CA SER A 169 -53.74 15.73 -0.77
C SER A 169 -53.07 14.41 -0.40
N GLU A 170 -53.84 13.37 -0.10
CA GLU A 170 -53.30 12.04 0.27
C GLU A 170 -52.30 11.52 -0.77
N ALA A 171 -52.58 11.73 -2.07
CA ALA A 171 -51.68 11.34 -3.16
C ALA A 171 -50.34 12.09 -3.19
N THR A 172 -50.27 13.27 -2.58
CA THR A 172 -49.06 14.10 -2.51
C THR A 172 -48.27 13.91 -1.22
N ARG A 173 -48.88 13.41 -0.14
CA ARG A 173 -48.21 13.20 1.15
C ARG A 173 -46.97 12.29 1.05
N PRO A 174 -46.99 11.15 0.34
CA PRO A 174 -45.78 10.36 0.12
C PRO A 174 -44.71 11.13 -0.64
N LYS A 175 -45.10 11.92 -1.65
CA LYS A 175 -44.16 12.73 -2.45
C LYS A 175 -43.48 13.84 -1.64
N VAL A 176 -44.16 14.37 -0.61
CA VAL A 176 -43.56 15.30 0.37
C VAL A 176 -42.47 14.57 1.16
N TYR A 177 -42.78 13.40 1.71
CA TYR A 177 -41.81 12.58 2.45
C TYR A 177 -40.62 12.17 1.58
N ALA A 178 -40.85 11.75 0.33
CA ALA A 178 -39.80 11.40 -0.62
C ALA A 178 -38.88 12.59 -0.93
N LEU A 179 -39.45 13.74 -1.28
CA LEU A 179 -38.66 14.94 -1.60
C LEU A 179 -37.88 15.46 -0.38
N TYR A 180 -38.47 15.38 0.82
CA TYR A 180 -37.79 15.77 2.04
C TYR A 180 -36.66 14.80 2.39
N GLY A 181 -36.91 13.49 2.28
CA GLY A 181 -35.89 12.46 2.42
C GLY A 181 -34.72 12.65 1.45
N HIS A 182 -35.01 12.90 0.17
CA HIS A 182 -34.00 13.20 -0.85
C HIS A 182 -33.19 14.46 -0.52
N SER A 183 -33.84 15.53 -0.05
CA SER A 183 -33.12 16.74 0.39
C SER A 183 -32.21 16.48 1.60
N CYS A 184 -32.63 15.64 2.56
CA CYS A 184 -31.79 15.19 3.68
C CYS A 184 -30.63 14.31 3.23
N LEU A 185 -30.82 13.47 2.20
CA LEU A 185 -29.73 12.70 1.59
C LEU A 185 -28.66 13.64 1.03
N MET A 186 -29.06 14.69 0.29
CA MET A 186 -28.14 15.69 -0.27
C MET A 186 -27.41 16.50 0.82
N SER A 187 -28.07 16.78 1.95
CA SER A 187 -27.48 17.41 3.14
C SER A 187 -26.68 16.44 4.03
N ARG A 188 -26.52 15.16 3.65
CA ARG A 188 -25.84 14.08 4.41
C ARG A 188 -26.48 13.73 5.77
N GLU A 189 -27.77 14.02 5.95
CA GLU A 189 -28.55 13.67 7.14
C GLU A 189 -29.18 12.26 7.00
N TYR A 190 -28.35 11.22 6.88
CA TYR A 190 -28.78 9.87 6.48
C TYR A 190 -29.87 9.26 7.36
N LYS A 191 -29.79 9.42 8.69
CA LYS A 191 -30.79 8.88 9.62
C LYS A 191 -32.19 9.46 9.39
N LYS A 192 -32.27 10.78 9.16
CA LYS A 192 -33.55 11.45 8.86
C LYS A 192 -34.03 11.11 7.45
N ALA A 193 -33.12 11.06 6.49
CA ALA A 193 -33.46 10.66 5.12
C ALA A 193 -34.11 9.27 5.11
N LYS A 194 -33.52 8.30 5.80
CA LYS A 194 -34.03 6.93 5.91
C LYS A 194 -35.46 6.87 6.48
N THR A 195 -35.71 7.54 7.60
CA THR A 195 -37.05 7.51 8.24
C THR A 195 -38.12 8.14 7.35
N LEU A 196 -37.80 9.25 6.69
CA LEU A 196 -38.72 9.95 5.79
C LEU A 196 -39.00 9.13 4.52
N LEU A 197 -37.97 8.52 3.93
CA LEU A 197 -38.13 7.69 2.72
C LEU A 197 -38.94 6.42 3.03
N HIS A 198 -38.73 5.75 4.17
CA HIS A 198 -39.56 4.61 4.55
C HIS A 198 -41.02 4.99 4.79
N ARG A 199 -41.30 6.14 5.42
CA ARG A 199 -42.67 6.65 5.56
C ARG A 199 -43.33 6.91 4.20
N SER A 200 -42.57 7.35 3.21
CA SER A 200 -43.08 7.48 1.84
C SER A 200 -43.46 6.13 1.24
N ILE A 201 -42.68 5.07 1.50
CA ILE A 201 -42.96 3.72 0.98
C ILE A 201 -44.19 3.12 1.66
N GLU A 202 -44.28 3.21 2.98
CA GLU A 202 -45.43 2.73 3.77
C GLU A 202 -46.75 3.37 3.35
N ALA A 203 -46.73 4.66 2.99
CA ALA A 203 -47.93 5.40 2.60
C ALA A 203 -48.44 5.07 1.19
N VAL A 204 -47.60 4.58 0.27
CA VAL A 204 -47.98 4.21 -1.11
C VAL A 204 -48.28 2.70 -1.22
N GLY A 205 -47.67 1.88 -0.36
CA GLY A 205 -47.73 0.41 -0.42
C GLY A 205 -46.80 -0.18 -1.48
N GLU A 206 -46.72 0.44 -2.66
CA GLU A 206 -45.74 0.11 -3.70
C GLU A 206 -44.66 1.21 -3.79
N ALA A 207 -43.41 0.82 -3.61
CA ALA A 207 -42.31 1.77 -3.55
C ALA A 207 -41.92 2.28 -4.95
N PRO A 208 -42.00 3.59 -5.24
CA PRO A 208 -41.56 4.14 -6.52
C PRO A 208 -40.05 3.91 -6.74
N ALA A 209 -39.63 3.66 -7.98
CA ALA A 209 -38.23 3.39 -8.34
C ALA A 209 -37.26 4.46 -7.81
N ALA A 210 -37.62 5.75 -7.93
CA ALA A 210 -36.81 6.87 -7.44
C ALA A 210 -36.62 6.86 -5.91
N VAL A 211 -37.66 6.47 -5.15
CA VAL A 211 -37.59 6.41 -3.68
C VAL A 211 -36.73 5.23 -3.23
N LEU A 212 -36.85 4.08 -3.91
CA LEU A 212 -35.98 2.92 -3.66
C LEU A 212 -34.52 3.24 -3.96
N HIS A 213 -34.26 3.98 -5.04
CA HIS A 213 -32.93 4.46 -5.38
C HIS A 213 -32.35 5.37 -4.29
N ASP A 214 -33.12 6.34 -3.81
CA ASP A 214 -32.72 7.23 -2.70
C ASP A 214 -32.43 6.44 -1.42
N VAL A 215 -33.25 5.44 -1.06
CA VAL A 215 -33.01 4.54 0.09
C VAL A 215 -31.71 3.77 -0.09
N GLY A 216 -31.48 3.22 -1.29
CA GLY A 216 -30.24 2.53 -1.65
C GLY A 216 -29.02 3.44 -1.49
N LEU A 217 -29.11 4.70 -1.93
CA LEU A 217 -28.06 5.70 -1.76
C LEU A 217 -27.83 6.07 -0.29
N VAL A 218 -28.88 6.21 0.52
CA VAL A 218 -28.74 6.44 1.96
C VAL A 218 -27.94 5.32 2.61
N HIS A 219 -28.25 4.06 2.31
CA HIS A 219 -27.51 2.90 2.83
C HIS A 219 -26.07 2.85 2.30
N TYR A 220 -25.86 3.20 1.03
CA TYR A 220 -24.53 3.28 0.42
C TYR A 220 -23.63 4.32 1.11
N PHE A 221 -24.14 5.53 1.36
CA PHE A 221 -23.38 6.60 1.99
C PHE A 221 -23.22 6.44 3.50
N GLU A 222 -24.19 5.83 4.19
CA GLU A 222 -24.07 5.49 5.62
C GLU A 222 -23.02 4.39 5.86
N GLY A 223 -22.82 3.48 4.90
CA GLY A 223 -21.80 2.43 4.96
C GLY A 223 -22.08 1.28 5.94
N SER A 224 -23.20 1.36 6.69
CA SER A 224 -23.61 0.36 7.70
C SER A 224 -24.08 -0.97 7.09
N SER A 225 -24.66 -0.94 5.89
CA SER A 225 -25.20 -2.12 5.22
C SER A 225 -25.13 -1.97 3.70
N LEU A 226 -24.03 -2.46 3.11
CA LEU A 226 -23.82 -2.44 1.67
C LEU A 226 -24.71 -3.45 0.93
N VAL A 227 -25.06 -4.57 1.58
CA VAL A 227 -25.94 -5.60 0.98
C VAL A 227 -27.32 -5.03 0.71
N THR A 228 -27.92 -4.34 1.69
CA THR A 228 -29.22 -3.70 1.50
C THR A 228 -29.16 -2.58 0.47
N ALA A 229 -28.05 -1.83 0.39
CA ALA A 229 -27.87 -0.81 -0.64
C ALA A 229 -27.96 -1.43 -2.05
N VAL A 230 -27.28 -2.56 -2.28
CA VAL A 230 -27.33 -3.29 -3.55
C VAL A 230 -28.73 -3.80 -3.86
N GLU A 231 -29.45 -4.37 -2.87
CA GLU A 231 -30.83 -4.85 -3.06
C GLU A 231 -31.80 -3.75 -3.49
N TYR A 232 -31.79 -2.60 -2.79
CA TYR A 232 -32.66 -1.47 -3.11
C TYR A 232 -32.32 -0.86 -4.48
N LEU A 233 -31.04 -0.72 -4.81
CA LEU A 233 -30.60 -0.18 -6.11
C LEU A 233 -30.90 -1.15 -7.27
N ALA A 234 -30.78 -2.47 -7.05
CA ALA A 234 -31.15 -3.48 -8.03
C ALA A 234 -32.65 -3.40 -8.33
N ARG A 235 -33.49 -3.38 -7.29
CA ARG A 235 -34.94 -3.24 -7.45
C ARG A 235 -35.35 -1.94 -8.13
N ALA A 236 -34.67 -0.82 -7.83
CA ALA A 236 -34.92 0.44 -8.53
C ALA A 236 -34.60 0.35 -10.04
N THR A 237 -33.51 -0.34 -10.39
CA THR A 237 -33.10 -0.56 -11.79
C THR A 237 -34.06 -1.49 -12.54
N GLU A 238 -34.61 -2.49 -11.86
CA GLU A 238 -35.63 -3.40 -12.43
C GLU A 238 -36.96 -2.69 -12.71
N LEU A 239 -37.37 -1.77 -11.83
CA LEU A 239 -38.62 -1.02 -11.98
C LEU A 239 -38.56 0.07 -13.05
N ASP A 240 -37.39 0.70 -13.23
CA ASP A 240 -37.17 1.70 -14.26
C ASP A 240 -35.84 1.43 -14.99
N ALA A 241 -35.94 0.62 -16.04
CA ALA A 241 -34.82 0.25 -16.87
C ALA A 241 -34.32 1.38 -17.79
N GLN A 242 -35.03 2.50 -17.91
CA GLN A 242 -34.65 3.59 -18.81
C GLN A 242 -33.75 4.64 -18.15
N HIS A 243 -33.72 4.68 -16.81
CA HIS A 243 -32.94 5.67 -16.07
C HIS A 243 -31.42 5.38 -16.14
N LEU A 244 -30.63 6.39 -16.53
CA LEU A 244 -29.18 6.25 -16.70
C LEU A 244 -28.43 6.06 -15.37
N GLU A 245 -28.79 6.81 -14.34
CA GLU A 245 -28.04 6.88 -13.07
C GLU A 245 -28.19 5.62 -12.19
N TYR A 246 -29.25 4.82 -12.40
CA TYR A 246 -29.57 3.66 -11.57
C TYR A 246 -28.53 2.53 -11.71
N PRO A 247 -28.22 2.04 -12.93
CA PRO A 247 -27.17 1.04 -13.11
C PRO A 247 -25.78 1.55 -12.70
N MET A 248 -25.51 2.86 -12.85
CA MET A 248 -24.28 3.49 -12.37
C MET A 248 -24.17 3.36 -10.84
N HIS A 249 -25.16 3.83 -10.07
CA HIS A 249 -25.11 3.76 -8.60
C HIS A 249 -25.10 2.31 -8.07
N LEU A 250 -25.82 1.40 -8.74
CA LEU A 250 -25.76 -0.04 -8.43
C LEU A 250 -24.34 -0.58 -8.61
N SER A 251 -23.67 -0.25 -9.72
CA SER A 251 -22.29 -0.69 -9.95
C SER A 251 -21.32 -0.15 -8.89
N LEU A 252 -21.45 1.12 -8.47
CA LEU A 252 -20.63 1.70 -7.41
C LEU A 252 -20.86 1.02 -6.05
N ALA A 253 -22.10 0.66 -5.73
CA ALA A 253 -22.42 -0.12 -4.54
C ALA A 253 -21.78 -1.52 -4.59
N LEU A 254 -21.84 -2.20 -5.74
CA LEU A 254 -21.20 -3.49 -5.97
C LEU A 254 -19.67 -3.42 -5.84
N VAL A 255 -19.03 -2.35 -6.33
CA VAL A 255 -17.60 -2.09 -6.13
C VAL A 255 -17.25 -2.01 -4.65
N ARG A 256 -18.02 -1.26 -3.84
CA ARG A 256 -17.79 -1.20 -2.39
C ARG A 256 -18.03 -2.54 -1.68
N SER A 257 -18.88 -3.40 -2.24
CA SER A 257 -19.09 -4.77 -1.78
C SER A 257 -18.06 -5.78 -2.33
N ASN A 258 -16.98 -5.33 -3.00
CA ASN A 258 -15.96 -6.17 -3.64
C ASN A 258 -16.49 -7.12 -4.74
N ARG A 259 -17.68 -6.85 -5.31
CA ARG A 259 -18.30 -7.64 -6.39
C ARG A 259 -18.01 -7.03 -7.76
N TYR A 260 -16.73 -7.03 -8.15
CA TYR A 260 -16.26 -6.33 -9.35
C TYR A 260 -16.83 -6.86 -10.67
N ALA A 261 -17.04 -8.17 -10.81
CA ALA A 261 -17.59 -8.77 -12.04
C ALA A 261 -19.05 -8.33 -12.29
N ASP A 262 -19.89 -8.36 -11.26
CA ASP A 262 -21.26 -7.86 -11.33
C ASP A 262 -21.29 -6.35 -11.60
N ALA A 263 -20.39 -5.61 -10.94
CA ALA A 263 -20.26 -4.17 -11.15
C ALA A 263 -19.91 -3.84 -12.62
N LEU A 264 -19.01 -4.59 -13.24
CA LEU A 264 -18.62 -4.39 -14.64
C LEU A 264 -19.80 -4.57 -15.59
N SER A 265 -20.64 -5.59 -15.36
CA SER A 265 -21.84 -5.83 -16.17
C SER A 265 -22.81 -4.63 -16.10
N ARG A 266 -23.12 -4.15 -14.90
CA ARG A 266 -24.05 -3.02 -14.70
C ARG A 266 -23.47 -1.70 -15.16
N MET A 267 -22.16 -1.49 -15.00
CA MET A 267 -21.51 -0.28 -15.51
C MET A 267 -21.45 -0.29 -17.04
N SER A 268 -21.24 -1.45 -17.67
CA SER A 268 -21.28 -1.57 -19.13
C SER A 268 -22.66 -1.23 -19.69
N GLU A 269 -23.72 -1.66 -19.02
CA GLU A 269 -25.10 -1.26 -19.32
C GLU A 269 -25.28 0.26 -19.22
N ALA A 270 -24.74 0.90 -18.18
CA ALA A 270 -24.76 2.35 -18.02
C ALA A 270 -24.01 3.06 -19.16
N VAL A 271 -22.80 2.63 -19.51
CA VAL A 271 -21.99 3.20 -20.60
C VAL A 271 -22.68 3.06 -21.96
N MET A 272 -23.34 1.93 -22.22
CA MET A 272 -24.12 1.72 -23.45
C MET A 272 -25.28 2.71 -23.57
N ARG A 273 -25.91 3.09 -22.45
CA ARG A 273 -27.01 4.08 -22.42
C ARG A 273 -26.49 5.52 -22.49
N GLY A 274 -25.46 5.84 -21.71
CA GLY A 274 -24.87 7.17 -21.57
C GLY A 274 -23.57 7.33 -22.34
N HIS A 275 -23.56 6.98 -23.63
CA HIS A 275 -22.35 6.93 -24.45
C HIS A 275 -21.56 8.25 -24.54
N GLU A 276 -22.18 9.39 -24.24
CA GLU A 276 -21.57 10.73 -24.25
C GLU A 276 -20.96 11.15 -22.90
N GLU A 277 -21.11 10.37 -21.83
CA GLU A 277 -20.62 10.72 -20.49
C GLU A 277 -19.24 10.11 -20.19
N GLY A 278 -18.21 10.95 -20.14
CA GLY A 278 -16.84 10.55 -19.80
C GLY A 278 -16.71 9.93 -18.40
N CYS A 279 -17.51 10.39 -17.43
CA CYS A 279 -17.51 9.86 -16.06
C CYS A 279 -17.86 8.36 -15.98
N LEU A 280 -18.77 7.86 -16.81
CA LEU A 280 -19.15 6.44 -16.83
C LEU A 280 -17.98 5.56 -17.29
N ARG A 281 -17.25 6.02 -18.31
CA ARG A 281 -16.04 5.32 -18.79
C ARG A 281 -14.91 5.36 -17.77
N PHE A 282 -14.75 6.47 -17.06
CA PHE A 282 -13.78 6.54 -15.94
C PHE A 282 -14.06 5.46 -14.89
N TYR A 283 -15.32 5.34 -14.44
CA TYR A 283 -15.67 4.34 -13.43
C TYR A 283 -15.57 2.90 -13.99
N ARG A 284 -15.94 2.66 -15.25
CA ARG A 284 -15.76 1.34 -15.88
C ARG A 284 -14.28 0.96 -15.98
N GLY A 285 -13.42 1.87 -16.45
CA GLY A 285 -11.98 1.65 -16.50
C GLY A 285 -11.36 1.39 -15.11
N CYS A 286 -11.87 2.05 -14.06
CA CYS A 286 -11.48 1.73 -12.68
C CYS A 286 -11.89 0.31 -12.26
N ILE A 287 -13.07 -0.17 -12.66
CA ILE A 287 -13.52 -1.55 -12.38
C ILE A 287 -12.69 -2.57 -13.16
N GLU A 288 -12.38 -2.28 -14.41
CA GLU A 288 -11.55 -3.13 -15.28
C GLU A 288 -10.12 -3.25 -14.74
N LEU A 289 -9.54 -2.16 -14.21
CA LEU A 289 -8.27 -2.17 -13.48
C LEU A 289 -8.28 -3.16 -12.29
N GLN A 290 -9.37 -3.15 -11.51
CA GLN A 290 -9.55 -4.07 -10.38
C GLN A 290 -9.59 -5.53 -10.83
N LEU A 291 -10.19 -5.79 -11.99
CA LEU A 291 -10.26 -7.10 -12.64
C LEU A 291 -9.00 -7.47 -13.44
N ARG A 292 -7.94 -6.63 -13.40
CA ARG A 292 -6.68 -6.81 -14.16
C ARG A 292 -6.87 -6.85 -15.69
N MET A 293 -7.90 -6.17 -16.20
CA MET A 293 -8.18 -6.03 -17.63
C MET A 293 -7.48 -4.78 -18.21
N GLY A 294 -6.14 -4.80 -18.27
CA GLY A 294 -5.33 -3.61 -18.56
C GLY A 294 -5.67 -2.88 -19.86
N SER A 295 -5.77 -3.60 -20.98
CA SER A 295 -6.04 -2.98 -22.29
C SER A 295 -7.41 -2.30 -22.40
N LEU A 296 -8.45 -2.91 -21.83
CA LEU A 296 -9.80 -2.35 -21.78
C LEU A 296 -9.82 -1.11 -20.88
N ALA A 297 -9.22 -1.23 -19.69
CA ALA A 297 -9.15 -0.12 -18.73
C ALA A 297 -8.46 1.10 -19.34
N LEU A 298 -7.34 0.92 -20.03
CA LEU A 298 -6.62 2.01 -20.69
C LEU A 298 -7.47 2.66 -21.79
N ALA A 299 -8.16 1.87 -22.61
CA ALA A 299 -9.00 2.40 -23.69
C ALA A 299 -10.12 3.30 -23.12
N ASP A 300 -10.78 2.87 -22.05
CA ASP A 300 -11.84 3.63 -21.41
C ASP A 300 -11.35 4.89 -20.69
N LEU A 301 -10.21 4.80 -19.99
CA LEU A 301 -9.62 5.93 -19.31
C LEU A 301 -9.11 6.99 -20.31
N GLN A 302 -8.51 6.57 -21.42
CA GLN A 302 -8.12 7.47 -22.51
C GLN A 302 -9.35 8.13 -23.15
N ALA A 303 -10.40 7.34 -23.43
CA ALA A 303 -11.63 7.86 -24.00
C ALA A 303 -12.32 8.87 -23.06
N CYS A 304 -12.27 8.64 -21.74
CA CYS A 304 -12.73 9.61 -20.74
C CYS A 304 -11.98 10.95 -20.86
N ILE A 305 -10.64 10.93 -20.94
CA ILE A 305 -9.84 12.16 -21.04
C ILE A 305 -10.19 12.95 -22.29
N VAL A 306 -10.31 12.27 -23.45
CA VAL A 306 -10.68 12.90 -24.72
C VAL A 306 -12.08 13.54 -24.65
N MET A 307 -13.06 12.84 -24.08
CA MET A 307 -14.42 13.34 -23.96
C MET A 307 -14.52 14.57 -23.05
N GLU A 308 -13.87 14.53 -21.89
CA GLU A 308 -13.87 15.65 -20.96
C GLU A 308 -13.11 16.86 -21.54
N ALA A 309 -12.08 16.65 -22.37
CA ALA A 309 -11.41 17.72 -23.10
C ALA A 309 -12.36 18.45 -24.09
N THR A 310 -13.23 17.71 -24.77
CA THR A 310 -14.21 18.30 -25.73
C THR A 310 -15.33 19.09 -25.05
N ARG A 311 -15.67 18.79 -23.79
CA ARG A 311 -16.73 19.47 -23.02
C ARG A 311 -16.33 20.84 -22.46
N ASN A 312 -15.04 21.17 -22.46
CA ASN A 312 -14.49 22.41 -21.87
C ASN A 312 -14.97 23.74 -22.53
N GLY A 313 -15.85 23.69 -23.55
CA GLY A 313 -16.48 24.87 -24.15
C GLY A 313 -17.61 25.52 -23.34
N ALA A 314 -18.17 24.83 -22.34
CA ALA A 314 -19.29 25.37 -21.54
C ALA A 314 -19.13 25.04 -20.04
N ALA A 315 -18.52 25.96 -19.30
CA ALA A 315 -18.55 26.09 -17.84
C ALA A 315 -18.14 24.86 -16.96
N GLY A 316 -16.91 24.92 -16.44
CA GLY A 316 -16.67 24.85 -14.99
C GLY A 316 -16.05 23.57 -14.40
N VAL A 317 -14.78 23.67 -13.96
CA VAL A 317 -14.07 22.99 -12.82
C VAL A 317 -14.19 21.46 -12.61
N THR A 318 -15.35 20.83 -12.80
CA THR A 318 -15.59 19.39 -12.66
C THR A 318 -15.00 18.51 -13.78
N PRO A 319 -15.01 18.88 -15.09
CA PRO A 319 -14.49 18.00 -16.15
C PRO A 319 -12.97 17.81 -16.05
N GLN A 320 -12.25 18.84 -15.59
CA GLN A 320 -10.80 18.77 -15.32
C GLN A 320 -10.44 17.80 -14.18
N ARG A 321 -11.32 17.61 -13.19
CA ARG A 321 -11.06 16.71 -12.05
C ARG A 321 -11.11 15.24 -12.45
N ILE A 322 -12.06 14.86 -13.30
CA ILE A 322 -12.23 13.48 -13.74
C ILE A 322 -11.08 13.07 -14.66
N ALA A 323 -10.69 13.94 -15.61
CA ALA A 323 -9.54 13.69 -16.48
C ALA A 323 -8.23 13.46 -15.70
N ALA A 324 -7.99 14.23 -14.64
CA ALA A 324 -6.81 14.04 -13.79
C ALA A 324 -6.85 12.73 -12.98
N ARG A 325 -8.03 12.36 -12.46
CA ARG A 325 -8.22 11.05 -11.81
C ARG A 325 -8.01 9.89 -12.79
N ALA A 326 -8.44 10.06 -14.05
CA ALA A 326 -8.19 9.08 -15.10
C ALA A 326 -6.70 8.90 -15.38
N CYS A 327 -5.90 9.98 -15.39
CA CYS A 327 -4.44 9.90 -15.57
C CYS A 327 -3.76 9.07 -14.46
N VAL A 328 -4.17 9.26 -13.21
CA VAL A 328 -3.67 8.44 -12.08
C VAL A 328 -4.10 6.99 -12.23
N ALA A 329 -5.37 6.73 -12.62
CA ALA A 329 -5.86 5.37 -12.86
C ALA A 329 -5.12 4.67 -14.01
N MET A 330 -4.75 5.39 -15.09
CA MET A 330 -3.93 4.86 -16.17
C MET A 330 -2.54 4.47 -15.68
N ALA A 331 -1.92 5.31 -14.85
CA ALA A 331 -0.62 5.00 -14.26
C ALA A 331 -0.67 3.73 -13.40
N LEU A 332 -1.70 3.59 -12.56
CA LEU A 332 -1.92 2.36 -11.77
C LEU A 332 -2.16 1.15 -12.68
N THR A 333 -2.85 1.33 -13.81
CA THR A 333 -3.08 0.26 -14.78
C THR A 333 -1.78 -0.23 -15.40
N HIS A 334 -0.90 0.66 -15.83
CA HIS A 334 0.42 0.31 -16.34
C HIS A 334 1.30 -0.37 -15.28
N VAL A 335 1.24 0.07 -14.02
CA VAL A 335 2.01 -0.54 -12.92
C VAL A 335 1.52 -1.96 -12.62
N PHE A 336 0.21 -2.18 -12.51
CA PHE A 336 -0.34 -3.45 -12.02
C PHE A 336 -0.68 -4.47 -13.11
N CYS A 337 -0.99 -4.03 -14.33
CA CYS A 337 -1.36 -4.93 -15.43
C CYS A 337 -0.20 -5.16 -16.39
N ASP A 338 0.35 -4.08 -16.95
CA ASP A 338 1.34 -4.17 -18.03
C ASP A 338 2.79 -4.29 -17.53
N LYS A 339 3.02 -3.92 -16.26
CA LYS A 339 4.36 -3.74 -15.66
C LYS A 339 5.25 -2.76 -16.43
N ASP A 340 4.65 -1.84 -17.19
CA ASP A 340 5.34 -0.79 -17.93
C ASP A 340 5.50 0.47 -17.07
N LEU A 341 6.65 0.58 -16.42
CA LEU A 341 6.97 1.71 -15.55
C LEU A 341 7.18 3.02 -16.33
N HIS A 342 7.54 2.96 -17.62
CA HIS A 342 7.76 4.16 -18.42
C HIS A 342 6.43 4.83 -18.77
N SER A 343 5.47 4.06 -19.28
CA SER A 343 4.13 4.57 -19.59
C SER A 343 3.37 5.02 -18.34
N ALA A 344 3.61 4.36 -17.20
CA ALA A 344 3.09 4.80 -15.91
C ALA A 344 3.63 6.19 -15.51
N ALA A 345 4.95 6.42 -15.66
CA ALA A 345 5.55 7.72 -15.36
C ALA A 345 5.03 8.83 -16.28
N MET A 346 4.91 8.55 -17.59
CA MET A 346 4.35 9.49 -18.57
C MET A 346 2.92 9.91 -18.23
N SER A 347 2.09 8.96 -17.76
CA SER A 347 0.71 9.26 -17.34
C SER A 347 0.64 10.18 -16.11
N LEU A 348 1.58 10.01 -15.16
CA LEU A 348 1.69 10.83 -13.94
C LEU A 348 2.31 12.21 -14.18
N GLU A 349 3.05 12.38 -15.27
CA GLU A 349 3.65 13.66 -15.70
C GLU A 349 2.74 14.45 -16.66
N SER A 350 1.53 13.96 -16.91
CA SER A 350 0.56 14.62 -17.80
C SER A 350 0.24 16.07 -17.38
N GLU A 351 0.18 16.96 -18.37
CA GLU A 351 -0.11 18.38 -18.18
C GLU A 351 -1.47 18.60 -17.50
N THR A 352 -2.45 17.77 -17.87
CA THR A 352 -3.80 17.73 -17.28
C THR A 352 -3.77 17.52 -15.76
N LEU A 353 -2.87 16.67 -15.26
CA LEU A 353 -2.73 16.38 -13.84
C LEU A 353 -1.99 17.51 -13.11
N LEU A 354 -0.95 18.06 -13.73
CA LEU A 354 -0.14 19.16 -13.18
C LEU A 354 -0.94 20.47 -13.03
N GLN A 355 -1.87 20.74 -13.95
CA GLN A 355 -2.70 21.95 -13.94
C GLN A 355 -3.94 21.85 -13.05
N THR A 356 -4.16 20.73 -12.36
CA THR A 356 -5.36 20.58 -11.52
C THR A 356 -5.37 21.48 -10.29
N PRO A 357 -6.53 22.10 -9.96
CA PRO A 357 -6.67 22.88 -8.74
C PRO A 357 -6.71 21.99 -7.48
N GLU A 358 -6.98 20.68 -7.63
CA GLU A 358 -7.09 19.72 -6.53
C GLU A 358 -5.70 19.28 -6.03
N VAL A 359 -5.25 19.90 -4.94
CA VAL A 359 -3.90 19.66 -4.38
C VAL A 359 -3.68 18.20 -3.97
N SER A 360 -4.69 17.54 -3.42
CA SER A 360 -4.60 16.13 -3.01
C SER A 360 -4.22 15.21 -4.18
N MET A 361 -4.81 15.44 -5.36
CA MET A 361 -4.49 14.66 -6.56
C MET A 361 -3.05 14.87 -7.04
N ARG A 362 -2.55 16.11 -6.99
CA ARG A 362 -1.14 16.40 -7.32
C ARG A 362 -0.17 15.75 -6.34
N LEU A 363 -0.52 15.69 -5.06
CA LEU A 363 0.27 15.02 -4.03
C LEU A 363 0.33 13.51 -4.26
N TYR A 364 -0.81 12.85 -4.51
CA TYR A 364 -0.84 11.42 -4.85
C TYR A 364 -0.05 11.11 -6.12
N ALA A 365 -0.20 11.95 -7.15
CA ALA A 365 0.51 11.79 -8.41
C ALA A 365 2.04 11.89 -8.24
N GLY A 366 2.51 12.92 -7.53
CA GLY A 366 3.95 13.12 -7.28
C GLY A 366 4.55 12.02 -6.43
N PHE A 367 3.82 11.55 -5.42
CA PHE A 367 4.18 10.39 -4.62
C PHE A 367 4.31 9.10 -5.46
N LEU A 368 3.27 8.76 -6.24
CA LEU A 368 3.28 7.59 -7.12
C LEU A 368 4.40 7.67 -8.17
N LEU A 369 4.67 8.86 -8.70
CA LEU A 369 5.74 9.08 -9.66
C LEU A 369 7.10 8.76 -9.03
N GLY A 370 7.32 9.17 -7.78
CA GLY A 370 8.50 8.82 -7.01
C GLY A 370 8.71 7.31 -6.89
N ILE A 371 7.64 6.57 -6.58
CA ILE A 371 7.67 5.09 -6.51
C ILE A 371 8.03 4.49 -7.87
N VAL A 372 7.32 4.89 -8.93
CA VAL A 372 7.49 4.34 -10.28
C VAL A 372 8.91 4.58 -10.79
N ARG A 373 9.45 5.79 -10.61
CA ARG A 373 10.83 6.12 -11.02
C ARG A 373 11.88 5.32 -10.23
N ARG A 374 11.69 5.15 -8.91
CA ARG A 374 12.58 4.31 -8.09
C ARG A 374 12.57 2.86 -8.55
N MET A 375 11.38 2.30 -8.82
CA MET A 375 11.24 0.93 -9.34
C MET A 375 11.85 0.76 -10.75
N ALA A 376 11.85 1.81 -11.56
CA ALA A 376 12.49 1.82 -12.87
C ALA A 376 14.04 1.93 -12.80
N GLY A 377 14.61 2.12 -11.61
CA GLY A 377 16.05 2.30 -11.39
C GLY A 377 16.55 3.74 -11.52
N ASP A 378 15.68 4.71 -11.83
CA ASP A 378 16.02 6.13 -11.94
C ASP A 378 15.90 6.82 -10.57
N ARG A 379 16.97 6.68 -9.78
CA ARG A 379 17.04 7.20 -8.40
C ARG A 379 16.98 8.72 -8.36
N ASP A 380 17.57 9.42 -9.33
CA ASP A 380 17.61 10.89 -9.38
C ASP A 380 16.22 11.47 -9.67
N ALA A 381 15.49 10.91 -10.64
CA ALA A 381 14.13 11.34 -10.93
C ALA A 381 13.18 11.03 -9.77
N ALA A 382 13.34 9.88 -9.11
CA ALA A 382 12.58 9.52 -7.92
C ALA A 382 12.78 10.53 -6.78
N LEU A 383 14.04 10.89 -6.51
CA LEU A 383 14.39 11.89 -5.48
C LEU A 383 13.76 13.25 -5.79
N ARG A 384 13.88 13.73 -7.03
CA ARG A 384 13.28 15.02 -7.45
C ARG A 384 11.76 15.02 -7.30
N ALA A 385 11.08 13.95 -7.71
CA ALA A 385 9.63 13.84 -7.60
C ALA A 385 9.14 13.85 -6.14
N LEU A 386 9.80 13.08 -5.27
CA LEU A 386 9.44 13.00 -3.84
C LEU A 386 9.77 14.30 -3.09
N GLN A 387 10.91 14.94 -3.38
CA GLN A 387 11.26 16.24 -2.80
C GLN A 387 10.27 17.33 -3.20
N LYS A 388 9.86 17.37 -4.48
CA LYS A 388 8.83 18.29 -4.96
C LYS A 388 7.48 18.05 -4.26
N THR A 389 7.10 16.79 -4.07
CA THR A 389 5.89 16.41 -3.33
C THR A 389 5.97 16.89 -1.88
N MET A 390 7.12 16.70 -1.22
CA MET A 390 7.37 17.17 0.15
C MET A 390 7.33 18.70 0.27
N GLN A 391 7.82 19.43 -0.74
CA GLN A 391 7.72 20.88 -0.79
C GLN A 391 6.25 21.33 -0.82
N VAL A 392 5.44 20.74 -1.71
CA VAL A 392 4.00 21.05 -1.80
C VAL A 392 3.29 20.73 -0.48
N LEU A 393 3.62 19.60 0.16
CA LEU A 393 3.08 19.26 1.49
C LEU A 393 3.40 20.34 2.53
N ARG A 394 4.66 20.80 2.60
CA ARG A 394 5.08 21.85 3.53
C ARG A 394 4.40 23.19 3.25
N GLU A 395 4.25 23.56 1.98
CA GLU A 395 3.54 24.78 1.58
C GLU A 395 2.06 24.72 1.98
N THR A 396 1.39 23.59 1.75
CA THR A 396 -0.01 23.41 2.15
C THR A 396 -0.19 23.47 3.67
N ALA A 397 0.74 22.87 4.43
CA ALA A 397 0.74 22.96 5.89
C ALA A 397 0.94 24.41 6.38
N ARG A 398 1.87 25.17 5.77
CA ARG A 398 2.10 26.58 6.10
C ARG A 398 0.86 27.45 5.88
N ILE A 399 0.15 27.26 4.76
CA ILE A 399 -1.09 27.99 4.46
C ILE A 399 -2.15 27.70 5.54
N HIS A 400 -2.28 26.44 5.96
CA HIS A 400 -3.19 26.08 7.05
C HIS A 400 -2.80 26.73 8.38
N HIS A 401 -1.50 26.87 8.67
CA HIS A 401 -1.01 27.54 9.87
C HIS A 401 -1.12 29.08 9.81
N SER A 402 -1.03 29.70 8.64
CA SER A 402 -1.18 31.16 8.47
C SER A 402 -2.64 31.63 8.47
N CYS A 403 -3.60 30.77 8.13
CA CYS A 403 -5.03 31.07 8.18
C CYS A 403 -5.64 30.93 9.59
N VAL A 404 -4.81 30.74 10.64
CA VAL A 404 -5.25 30.66 12.06
C VAL A 404 -5.52 32.07 12.63
N GLY A 405 -6.30 32.86 11.89
CA GLY A 405 -6.82 34.17 12.30
C GLY A 405 -8.35 34.18 12.18
N GLU A 406 -9.01 34.12 13.34
CA GLU A 406 -10.41 34.45 13.68
C GLU A 406 -11.62 33.85 12.93
N GLU A 407 -11.51 33.20 11.77
CA GLU A 407 -12.69 32.57 11.15
C GLU A 407 -12.64 31.04 11.05
N ARG A 408 -13.45 30.43 11.94
CA ARG A 408 -14.09 29.10 11.87
C ARG A 408 -13.41 27.95 12.60
N GLN A 409 -13.76 27.87 13.88
CA GLN A 409 -13.96 26.62 14.65
C GLN A 409 -14.99 25.64 14.05
N LEU A 410 -15.49 25.88 12.82
CA LEU A 410 -16.33 24.95 12.05
C LEU A 410 -15.59 24.28 10.87
N GLN A 411 -14.32 24.63 10.62
CA GLN A 411 -13.46 24.02 9.59
C GLN A 411 -12.08 23.61 10.13
N ALA A 412 -11.92 23.56 11.46
CA ALA A 412 -10.67 23.17 12.12
C ALA A 412 -10.51 21.65 12.34
N SER A 413 -11.45 20.82 11.85
CA SER A 413 -11.43 19.36 12.07
C SER A 413 -10.83 18.54 10.92
N GLU A 414 -10.45 19.15 9.81
CA GLU A 414 -9.95 18.39 8.65
C GLU A 414 -8.66 19.03 8.11
N ARG A 415 -7.51 18.72 8.72
CA ARG A 415 -6.42 18.31 7.82
C ARG A 415 -7.02 17.15 7.03
N PRO A 416 -7.13 17.21 5.69
CA PRO A 416 -7.68 16.07 4.96
C PRO A 416 -6.81 14.88 5.37
N VAL A 417 -7.40 13.86 5.98
CA VAL A 417 -6.70 12.68 6.53
C VAL A 417 -5.64 12.17 5.52
N CYS A 418 -5.96 12.25 4.22
CA CYS A 418 -5.07 11.96 3.10
C CYS A 418 -3.73 12.71 3.06
N VAL A 419 -3.63 13.98 3.47
CA VAL A 419 -2.39 14.78 3.35
C VAL A 419 -1.32 14.25 4.31
N ALA A 420 -1.73 13.85 5.50
CA ALA A 420 -0.83 13.38 6.54
C ALA A 420 -0.34 11.94 6.28
N ASP A 421 -1.16 11.13 5.59
CA ASP A 421 -0.78 9.79 5.13
C ASP A 421 0.19 9.88 3.95
N VAL A 422 -0.08 10.76 2.97
CA VAL A 422 0.84 10.99 1.84
C VAL A 422 2.18 11.55 2.32
N GLU A 423 2.20 12.42 3.33
CA GLU A 423 3.45 12.92 3.93
C GLU A 423 4.28 11.79 4.53
N MET A 424 3.67 10.92 5.34
CA MET A 424 4.35 9.78 5.93
C MET A 424 4.89 8.84 4.84
N LEU A 425 4.07 8.48 3.86
CA LEU A 425 4.49 7.60 2.76
C LEU A 425 5.63 8.23 1.94
N THR A 426 5.56 9.54 1.69
CA THR A 426 6.62 10.27 0.96
C THR A 426 7.94 10.26 1.74
N LEU A 427 7.90 10.45 3.07
CA LEU A 427 9.09 10.36 3.94
C LEU A 427 9.71 8.96 3.91
N THR A 428 8.88 7.91 4.00
CA THR A 428 9.34 6.52 3.93
C THR A 428 10.02 6.24 2.59
N HIS A 429 9.43 6.67 1.47
CA HIS A 429 10.04 6.47 0.16
C HIS A 429 11.28 7.34 -0.08
N LEU A 430 11.35 8.55 0.49
CA LEU A 430 12.59 9.35 0.51
C LEU A 430 13.70 8.61 1.24
N GLY A 431 13.40 8.04 2.41
CA GLY A 431 14.34 7.22 3.17
C GLY A 431 14.85 6.03 2.36
N LEU A 432 13.98 5.34 1.62
CA LEU A 432 14.37 4.25 0.73
C LEU A 432 15.29 4.72 -0.39
N VAL A 433 15.01 5.86 -1.02
CA VAL A 433 15.88 6.42 -2.07
C VAL A 433 17.25 6.78 -1.50
N TYR A 434 17.33 7.45 -0.35
CA TYR A 434 18.62 7.74 0.30
C TYR A 434 19.39 6.47 0.70
N SER A 435 18.68 5.44 1.15
CA SER A 435 19.29 4.12 1.41
C SER A 435 19.85 3.50 0.14
N ASP A 436 19.20 3.66 -1.03
CA ASP A 436 19.72 3.17 -2.31
C ASP A 436 21.03 3.88 -2.72
N TYR A 437 21.24 5.13 -2.28
CA TYR A 437 22.52 5.86 -2.44
C TYR A 437 23.57 5.53 -1.36
N GLY A 438 23.21 4.77 -0.32
CA GLY A 438 24.10 4.49 0.82
C GLY A 438 24.15 5.60 1.89
N TYR A 439 23.29 6.62 1.81
CA TYR A 439 23.18 7.67 2.84
C TYR A 439 22.25 7.23 3.97
N HIS A 440 22.68 6.24 4.75
CA HIS A 440 21.88 5.62 5.80
C HIS A 440 21.54 6.56 6.96
N ASP A 441 22.34 7.60 7.19
CA ASP A 441 22.11 8.65 8.20
C ASP A 441 20.90 9.52 7.83
N LEU A 442 20.82 9.97 6.58
CA LEU A 442 19.69 10.71 6.05
C LEU A 442 18.44 9.82 5.96
N ALA A 443 18.61 8.56 5.55
CA ALA A 443 17.53 7.59 5.50
C ALA A 443 16.90 7.39 6.89
N ALA A 444 17.73 7.17 7.93
CA ALA A 444 17.28 7.01 9.31
C ALA A 444 16.50 8.24 9.81
N ARG A 445 16.94 9.47 9.48
CA ARG A 445 16.20 10.69 9.84
C ARG A 445 14.80 10.73 9.23
N HIS A 446 14.68 10.39 7.95
CA HIS A 446 13.39 10.36 7.26
C HIS A 446 12.47 9.25 7.78
N PHE A 447 13.00 8.05 8.07
CA PHE A 447 12.22 6.98 8.69
C PHE A 447 11.78 7.32 10.11
N HIS A 448 12.65 7.99 10.88
CA HIS A 448 12.30 8.45 12.21
C HIS A 448 11.17 9.48 12.18
N GLU A 449 11.24 10.46 11.27
CA GLU A 449 10.16 11.44 11.08
C GLU A 449 8.85 10.75 10.64
N ALA A 450 8.93 9.81 9.69
CA ALA A 450 7.77 9.03 9.25
C ALA A 450 7.14 8.24 10.41
N SER A 451 7.96 7.58 11.24
CA SER A 451 7.53 6.83 12.42
C SER A 451 6.84 7.73 13.45
N GLN A 452 7.35 8.94 13.70
CA GLN A 452 6.71 9.91 14.58
C GLN A 452 5.34 10.36 14.05
N ARG A 453 5.14 10.44 12.74
CA ARG A 453 3.81 10.76 12.17
C ARG A 453 2.85 9.57 12.28
N ALA A 454 3.35 8.34 12.26
CA ALA A 454 2.56 7.11 12.34
C ALA A 454 2.01 6.77 13.75
N THR A 455 2.53 7.37 14.82
CA THR A 455 2.06 7.14 16.22
C THR A 455 0.80 7.92 16.60
N GLN A 456 0.21 8.68 15.68
CA GLN A 456 -1.05 9.40 15.92
C GLN A 456 -2.24 8.42 16.00
N PRO A 457 -3.23 8.63 16.91
CA PRO A 457 -4.24 7.64 17.33
C PRO A 457 -5.29 7.23 16.28
N GLN A 458 -5.12 7.59 15.01
CA GLN A 458 -6.08 7.33 13.92
C GLN A 458 -5.46 6.58 12.72
N ARG A 459 -4.22 6.08 12.82
CA ARG A 459 -3.46 5.57 11.66
C ARG A 459 -3.23 4.06 11.68
N ASP A 460 -3.06 3.52 10.47
CA ASP A 460 -2.87 2.09 10.18
C ASP A 460 -1.62 1.53 10.87
N ASP A 461 -1.81 0.52 11.71
CA ASP A 461 -0.74 -0.13 12.49
C ASP A 461 0.33 -0.74 11.57
N ALA A 462 -0.08 -1.27 10.41
CA ALA A 462 0.84 -1.86 9.43
C ALA A 462 1.85 -0.85 8.89
N GLN A 463 1.48 0.42 8.73
CA GLN A 463 2.40 1.45 8.24
C GLN A 463 3.39 1.89 9.32
N ARG A 464 2.97 1.88 10.59
CA ARG A 464 3.85 2.15 11.73
C ARG A 464 4.95 1.10 11.83
N ASP A 465 4.57 -0.17 11.73
CA ASP A 465 5.49 -1.31 11.75
C ASP A 465 6.58 -1.18 10.67
N VAL A 466 6.18 -0.77 9.47
CA VAL A 466 7.10 -0.62 8.32
C VAL A 466 8.08 0.51 8.53
N CYS A 467 7.62 1.64 9.06
CA CYS A 467 8.51 2.77 9.36
C CYS A 467 9.53 2.39 10.44
N ALA A 468 9.09 1.72 11.51
CA ALA A 468 9.96 1.26 12.58
C ALA A 468 10.96 0.21 12.09
N PHE A 469 10.52 -0.75 11.28
CA PHE A 469 11.39 -1.74 10.67
C PHE A 469 12.47 -1.11 9.78
N ARG A 470 12.10 -0.16 8.90
CA ARG A 470 13.06 0.53 8.03
C ARG A 470 14.03 1.42 8.78
N LEU A 471 13.58 2.04 9.88
CA LEU A 471 14.45 2.76 10.80
C LEU A 471 15.48 1.82 11.43
N ALA A 472 15.03 0.67 11.96
CA ALA A 472 15.91 -0.32 12.56
C ALA A 472 16.97 -0.85 11.57
N VAL A 473 16.57 -1.15 10.33
CA VAL A 473 17.50 -1.55 9.27
C VAL A 473 18.54 -0.45 9.01
N SER A 474 18.12 0.81 8.93
CA SER A 474 19.07 1.92 8.71
C SER A 474 20.02 2.12 9.90
N GLN A 475 19.56 1.89 11.13
CA GLN A 475 20.40 1.93 12.33
C GLN A 475 21.44 0.79 12.36
N VAL A 476 21.06 -0.40 11.89
CA VAL A 476 21.98 -1.53 11.72
C VAL A 476 23.12 -1.18 10.77
N GLU A 477 22.82 -0.57 9.62
CA GLU A 477 23.84 -0.12 8.67
C GLU A 477 24.77 0.96 9.26
N LEU A 478 24.24 1.82 10.14
CA LEU A 478 25.00 2.81 10.90
C LEU A 478 25.77 2.23 12.10
N ARG A 479 25.71 0.90 12.31
CA ARG A 479 26.29 0.19 13.47
C ARG A 479 25.71 0.60 14.84
N ASP A 480 24.53 1.22 14.87
CA ASP A 480 23.76 1.50 16.08
C ASP A 480 22.86 0.31 16.44
N TYR A 481 23.49 -0.76 16.91
CA TYR A 481 22.82 -2.02 17.25
C TYR A 481 21.85 -1.89 18.44
N VAL A 482 22.18 -1.04 19.42
CA VAL A 482 21.37 -0.87 20.63
C VAL A 482 20.12 -0.04 20.31
N GLY A 483 20.25 1.03 19.53
CA GLY A 483 19.12 1.82 19.05
C GLY A 483 18.19 1.00 18.15
N ALA A 484 18.75 0.14 17.30
CA ALA A 484 17.96 -0.79 16.48
C ALA A 484 17.13 -1.77 17.32
N LEU A 485 17.71 -2.37 18.38
CA LEU A 485 16.97 -3.27 19.28
C LEU A 485 15.85 -2.54 20.04
N GLN A 486 16.10 -1.31 20.49
CA GLN A 486 15.07 -0.50 21.16
C GLN A 486 13.91 -0.19 20.21
N THR A 487 14.22 0.17 18.97
CA THR A 487 13.21 0.47 17.94
C THR A 487 12.34 -0.76 17.65
N LEU A 488 12.96 -1.93 17.47
CA LEU A 488 12.23 -3.19 17.24
C LEU A 488 11.42 -3.64 18.47
N GLY A 489 11.94 -3.44 19.68
CA GLY A 489 11.26 -3.82 20.93
C GLY A 489 10.13 -2.88 21.35
N ALA A 490 10.13 -1.63 20.89
CA ALA A 490 9.09 -0.64 21.17
C ALA A 490 7.81 -0.85 20.34
N THR A 491 7.89 -1.62 19.23
CA THR A 491 6.77 -1.90 18.35
C THR A 491 6.35 -3.37 18.48
N THR A 492 5.11 -3.60 18.93
CA THR A 492 4.48 -4.91 18.77
C THR A 492 4.10 -5.08 17.32
N PHE A 493 4.98 -5.69 16.53
CA PHE A 493 4.70 -5.99 15.13
C PHE A 493 3.42 -6.83 15.06
N SER A 494 2.49 -6.42 14.22
CA SER A 494 1.24 -7.13 13.95
C SER A 494 1.53 -8.45 13.22
N THR A 495 2.03 -9.46 13.92
CA THR A 495 1.99 -10.84 13.47
C THR A 495 0.65 -11.43 13.89
N ASP A 496 -0.10 -12.05 12.97
CA ASP A 496 -1.02 -13.11 13.36
C ASP A 496 -0.17 -14.10 14.20
N GLU A 497 -0.52 -14.26 15.49
CA GLU A 497 0.33 -14.80 16.57
C GLU A 497 1.16 -16.04 16.20
N PRO A 498 2.46 -16.05 16.54
CA PRO A 498 3.20 -17.25 16.95
C PRO A 498 3.35 -17.30 18.49
N PRO A 499 3.58 -18.48 19.09
CA PRO A 499 3.26 -18.74 20.48
C PRO A 499 4.19 -18.00 21.45
N ALA A 500 3.59 -17.51 22.54
CA ALA A 500 4.29 -16.90 23.65
C ALA A 500 5.40 -17.81 24.20
N ALA A 501 6.62 -17.28 24.26
CA ALA A 501 7.67 -17.79 25.12
C ALA A 501 7.28 -17.47 26.57
N ASP A 502 6.79 -18.48 27.29
CA ASP A 502 6.46 -18.34 28.70
C ASP A 502 7.76 -18.44 29.54
N ASP A 503 8.11 -17.33 30.16
CA ASP A 503 9.18 -17.20 31.16
C ASP A 503 8.78 -18.00 32.42
N ARG A 504 9.17 -19.28 32.51
CA ARG A 504 9.21 -20.00 33.80
C ARG A 504 10.46 -20.86 33.93
N THR A 505 11.22 -20.55 34.98
CA THR A 505 12.37 -21.27 35.54
C THR A 505 12.23 -22.79 35.52
N PRO A 506 13.30 -23.55 35.19
CA PRO A 506 13.26 -25.01 35.17
C PRO A 506 13.35 -25.58 36.59
N ALA A 507 12.41 -26.44 36.96
CA ALA A 507 12.52 -27.36 38.10
C ALA A 507 13.01 -28.75 37.60
N PRO A 508 13.71 -29.53 38.45
CA PRO A 508 14.70 -30.50 38.00
C PRO A 508 14.12 -31.84 37.52
N LEU A 509 14.93 -32.49 36.69
CA LEU A 509 14.83 -33.82 36.10
C LEU A 509 14.16 -34.88 37.00
N ALA A 510 13.25 -35.67 36.41
CA ALA A 510 12.80 -36.95 36.95
C ALA A 510 12.96 -38.07 35.90
N ASP A 511 13.51 -39.19 36.37
CA ASP A 511 14.06 -40.34 35.65
C ASP A 511 13.14 -41.06 34.64
N PRO A 512 13.72 -41.62 33.56
CA PRO A 512 13.03 -42.50 32.63
C PRO A 512 13.15 -43.96 33.09
N SER A 513 12.35 -44.38 34.07
CA SER A 513 12.17 -45.82 34.34
C SER A 513 10.84 -46.13 35.02
N ARG A 514 9.78 -46.30 34.22
CA ARG A 514 8.73 -47.29 34.50
C ARG A 514 7.79 -47.43 33.31
N ALA A 515 7.75 -48.65 32.80
CA ALA A 515 6.98 -49.08 31.65
C ALA A 515 5.59 -49.59 32.08
N THR A 516 4.64 -49.48 31.14
CA THR A 516 3.42 -50.30 30.91
C THR A 516 2.18 -50.11 31.81
N PRO A 517 0.98 -50.56 31.37
CA PRO A 517 0.32 -50.31 30.07
C PRO A 517 -1.18 -49.94 30.21
N ALA A 518 -1.82 -49.66 29.07
CA ALA A 518 -3.26 -49.37 28.92
C ALA A 518 -4.21 -50.50 29.38
N PRO A 519 -5.52 -50.18 29.51
CA PRO A 519 -6.54 -51.12 29.07
C PRO A 519 -7.55 -50.54 28.08
N THR A 520 -8.05 -51.47 27.28
CA THR A 520 -8.98 -51.48 26.15
C THR A 520 -10.47 -51.47 26.55
N ALA A 521 -11.34 -50.95 25.67
CA ALA A 521 -12.72 -51.43 25.38
C ALA A 521 -13.25 -50.61 24.17
N GLU A 522 -13.27 -51.14 22.94
CA GLU A 522 -14.34 -51.92 22.28
C GLU A 522 -15.70 -51.21 22.12
N ALA A 523 -16.09 -50.96 20.84
CA ALA A 523 -17.32 -51.45 20.18
C ALA A 523 -18.03 -50.44 19.26
N ASP A 524 -17.76 -50.63 17.95
CA ASP A 524 -18.69 -50.73 16.80
C ASP A 524 -19.53 -49.59 16.15
N PRO A 525 -19.78 -49.70 14.82
CA PRO A 525 -20.23 -48.63 13.92
C PRO A 525 -21.64 -48.85 13.31
N LYS A 526 -22.30 -47.77 12.81
CA LYS A 526 -23.47 -47.71 11.86
C LYS A 526 -24.19 -46.35 12.01
N GLU A 527 -24.92 -45.73 11.09
CA GLU A 527 -25.28 -45.87 9.67
C GLU A 527 -25.90 -44.50 9.25
N LEU A 528 -26.08 -44.28 7.94
CA LEU A 528 -26.66 -43.08 7.33
C LEU A 528 -28.10 -42.76 7.79
N SER A 529 -28.49 -41.47 7.83
CA SER A 529 -29.57 -40.89 6.97
C SER A 529 -30.22 -39.58 7.51
N SER A 530 -30.60 -38.73 6.54
CA SER A 530 -31.74 -37.79 6.51
C SER A 530 -31.68 -36.42 7.25
N THR A 531 -31.80 -35.35 6.45
CA THR A 531 -32.31 -34.00 6.80
C THR A 531 -33.85 -34.02 6.96
N PRO A 532 -34.59 -32.98 7.46
CA PRO A 532 -34.22 -31.56 7.66
C PRO A 532 -34.80 -30.82 8.91
N SER A 533 -34.38 -29.55 9.05
CA SER A 533 -35.12 -28.38 9.58
C SER A 533 -34.82 -27.84 11.00
N ALA A 534 -34.59 -26.52 10.98
CA ALA A 534 -34.97 -25.47 11.95
C ALA A 534 -34.34 -25.44 13.35
N GLY A 535 -33.57 -24.37 13.62
CA GLY A 535 -33.23 -23.94 14.98
C GLY A 535 -31.99 -23.05 15.05
N LEU A 536 -32.11 -21.77 14.69
CA LEU A 536 -31.20 -20.70 15.10
C LEU A 536 -31.26 -20.50 16.64
N PRO A 537 -30.19 -20.02 17.32
CA PRO A 537 -29.66 -18.68 17.07
C PRO A 537 -28.14 -18.53 16.97
N LYS A 538 -27.79 -17.53 16.17
CA LYS A 538 -26.49 -16.90 15.96
C LYS A 538 -25.86 -16.46 17.27
N GLY A 539 -24.65 -16.95 17.55
CA GLY A 539 -23.65 -16.24 18.34
C GLY A 539 -22.77 -15.43 17.38
N GLU A 540 -22.67 -14.14 17.65
CA GLU A 540 -21.90 -13.14 16.91
C GLU A 540 -20.42 -13.55 16.80
N GLN A 541 -19.99 -13.97 15.61
CA GLN A 541 -18.61 -13.77 15.19
C GLN A 541 -18.59 -12.52 14.33
N THR A 542 -18.13 -11.44 14.94
CA THR A 542 -17.76 -10.18 14.30
C THR A 542 -16.63 -10.46 13.31
N ALA A 543 -17.01 -10.90 12.10
CA ALA A 543 -16.11 -10.93 10.96
C ALA A 543 -15.64 -9.50 10.71
N LYS A 544 -14.39 -9.21 11.09
CA LYS A 544 -13.68 -7.99 10.68
C LYS A 544 -13.84 -7.83 9.17
N PRO A 545 -14.16 -6.62 8.65
CA PRO A 545 -14.22 -6.41 7.22
C PRO A 545 -12.84 -6.74 6.64
N ALA A 546 -12.77 -7.74 5.76
CA ALA A 546 -11.59 -8.00 4.97
C ALA A 546 -11.24 -6.72 4.20
N GLY A 547 -10.17 -6.05 4.63
CA GLY A 547 -9.72 -4.78 4.08
C GLY A 547 -9.44 -4.89 2.59
N ALA A 548 -9.79 -3.83 1.87
CA ALA A 548 -9.58 -3.68 0.44
C ALA A 548 -8.13 -4.03 0.03
N PRO A 549 -7.91 -4.70 -1.11
CA PRO A 549 -6.58 -5.09 -1.55
C PRO A 549 -5.91 -3.92 -2.29
N HIS A 550 -5.79 -2.73 -1.69
CA HIS A 550 -5.12 -1.58 -2.32
C HIS A 550 -4.45 -0.66 -1.32
N ALA A 551 -3.18 -0.92 -1.07
CA ALA A 551 -2.16 0.11 -1.02
C ALA A 551 -0.83 -0.60 -1.29
N VAL A 552 0.11 0.11 -1.91
CA VAL A 552 1.53 -0.25 -1.96
C VAL A 552 2.10 -0.12 -0.54
N CYS A 553 1.51 -0.84 0.42
CA CYS A 553 2.04 -1.00 1.74
C CYS A 553 3.03 -2.15 1.59
N HIS A 554 4.32 -1.81 1.53
CA HIS A 554 5.34 -2.73 1.99
C HIS A 554 4.82 -3.25 3.33
N ARG A 555 4.41 -4.51 3.45
CA ARG A 555 4.20 -5.13 4.76
C ARG A 555 5.52 -5.75 5.14
N VAL A 556 5.90 -5.64 6.41
CA VAL A 556 7.05 -6.40 6.90
C VAL A 556 6.71 -7.86 6.70
N HIS A 557 7.54 -8.57 5.94
CA HIS A 557 7.24 -9.96 5.64
C HIS A 557 7.49 -10.82 6.89
N PRO A 558 6.73 -11.92 7.08
CA PRO A 558 6.96 -12.82 8.20
C PRO A 558 8.40 -13.34 8.19
N GLY A 559 9.08 -13.22 9.33
CA GLY A 559 10.49 -13.60 9.53
C GLY A 559 11.51 -12.46 9.35
N GLU A 560 11.16 -11.32 8.75
CA GLU A 560 12.12 -10.23 8.51
C GLU A 560 12.56 -9.53 9.81
N VAL A 561 11.65 -9.38 10.77
CA VAL A 561 11.96 -8.76 12.07
C VAL A 561 12.92 -9.65 12.86
N GLU A 562 12.59 -10.93 12.96
CA GLU A 562 13.40 -11.94 13.65
C GLU A 562 14.78 -12.05 13.00
N HIS A 563 14.84 -11.96 11.67
CA HIS A 563 16.10 -11.96 10.92
C HIS A 563 17.00 -10.77 11.28
N VAL A 564 16.45 -9.55 11.29
CA VAL A 564 17.21 -8.35 11.69
C VAL A 564 17.64 -8.47 13.16
N HIS A 565 16.77 -9.00 14.03
CA HIS A 565 17.09 -9.24 15.44
C HIS A 565 18.27 -10.22 15.60
N ALA A 566 18.29 -11.31 14.83
CA ALA A 566 19.38 -12.28 14.80
C ALA A 566 20.70 -11.64 14.34
N LEU A 567 20.66 -10.81 13.29
CA LEU A 567 21.84 -10.10 12.79
C LEU A 567 22.43 -9.17 13.84
N ILE A 568 21.57 -8.39 14.53
CA ILE A 568 22.00 -7.49 15.59
C ILE A 568 22.65 -8.27 16.75
N LEU A 569 22.01 -9.34 17.21
CA LEU A 569 22.52 -10.14 18.33
C LEU A 569 23.84 -10.83 17.98
N ARG A 570 24.02 -11.28 16.73
CA ARG A 570 25.29 -11.83 16.25
C ARG A 570 26.40 -10.78 16.34
N ARG A 571 26.15 -9.56 15.86
CA ARG A 571 27.12 -8.44 15.93
C ARG A 571 27.44 -8.03 17.37
N LEU A 572 26.53 -8.23 18.32
CA LEU A 572 26.74 -8.03 19.75
C LEU A 572 27.41 -9.23 20.46
N GLY A 573 27.72 -10.31 19.75
CA GLY A 573 28.35 -11.52 20.30
C GLY A 573 27.42 -12.42 21.12
N ARG A 574 26.10 -12.19 21.09
CA ARG A 574 25.09 -13.00 21.81
C ARG A 574 24.60 -14.15 20.94
N LEU A 575 25.50 -15.08 20.62
CA LEU A 575 25.30 -16.09 19.58
C LEU A 575 24.13 -17.05 19.84
N ASP A 576 23.92 -17.50 21.07
CA ASP A 576 22.83 -18.44 21.39
C ASP A 576 21.44 -17.83 21.14
N ARG A 577 21.25 -16.57 21.54
CA ARG A 577 20.01 -15.82 21.26
C ARG A 577 19.91 -15.47 19.77
N ALA A 578 21.04 -15.13 19.12
CA ALA A 578 21.04 -14.89 17.69
C ALA A 578 20.53 -16.12 16.92
N LEU A 579 20.94 -17.33 17.34
CA LEU A 579 20.49 -18.58 16.74
C LEU A 579 19.00 -18.80 16.92
N SER A 580 18.44 -18.57 18.12
CA SER A 580 17.00 -18.75 18.36
C SER A 580 16.13 -17.84 17.50
N TYR A 581 16.56 -16.59 17.29
CA TYR A 581 15.86 -15.66 16.40
C TYR A 581 16.06 -16.03 14.91
N ALA A 582 17.24 -16.51 14.53
CA ALA A 582 17.48 -16.98 13.16
C ALA A 582 16.64 -18.22 12.82
N THR A 583 16.43 -19.13 13.77
CA THR A 583 15.52 -20.28 13.59
C THR A 583 14.06 -19.84 13.51
N ALA A 584 13.63 -18.91 14.36
CA ALA A 584 12.27 -18.35 14.31
C ALA A 584 11.98 -17.67 12.97
N ALA A 585 12.94 -16.92 12.42
CA ALA A 585 12.83 -16.28 11.10
C ALA A 585 12.57 -17.31 9.98
N MET A 586 13.26 -18.46 10.03
CA MET A 586 13.10 -19.54 9.07
C MET A 586 11.76 -20.27 9.22
N GLU A 587 11.31 -20.51 10.45
CA GLU A 587 10.02 -21.15 10.75
C GLU A 587 8.85 -20.29 10.29
N ALA A 588 8.87 -18.99 10.62
CA ALA A 588 7.87 -18.03 10.16
C ALA A 588 7.70 -18.05 8.64
N ARG A 589 8.82 -18.16 7.90
CA ARG A 589 8.77 -18.22 6.44
C ARG A 589 8.27 -19.56 5.91
N ARG A 590 8.65 -20.69 6.53
CA ARG A 590 8.17 -22.04 6.15
C ARG A 590 6.66 -22.16 6.32
N HIS A 591 6.10 -21.60 7.40
CA HIS A 591 4.65 -21.58 7.63
C HIS A 591 3.89 -20.82 6.54
N VAL A 592 4.40 -19.66 6.10
CA VAL A 592 3.79 -18.90 4.99
C VAL A 592 3.84 -19.68 3.69
N VAL A 593 4.99 -20.29 3.36
CA VAL A 593 5.16 -21.08 2.12
C VAL A 593 4.21 -22.29 2.10
N ALA A 594 3.95 -22.91 3.25
CA ALA A 594 3.01 -24.02 3.39
C ALA A 594 1.53 -23.62 3.21
N GLN A 595 1.18 -22.37 3.55
CA GLN A 595 -0.19 -21.86 3.43
C GLN A 595 -0.50 -21.25 2.05
N THR A 596 0.51 -20.78 1.31
CA THR A 596 0.31 -20.18 -0.01
C THR A 596 0.18 -21.23 -1.11
N SER A 597 -0.98 -21.28 -1.79
CA SER A 597 -1.19 -22.11 -2.98
C SER A 597 -0.31 -21.64 -4.16
N VAL A 598 0.63 -22.50 -4.57
CA VAL A 598 1.37 -22.74 -5.85
C VAL A 598 1.68 -21.60 -6.85
N THR A 599 1.10 -20.41 -6.81
CA THR A 599 1.20 -19.45 -7.93
C THR A 599 2.18 -18.29 -7.75
N ASP A 600 2.65 -17.99 -6.54
CA ASP A 600 3.59 -16.86 -6.33
C ASP A 600 5.03 -17.34 -6.11
N PHE A 601 5.64 -17.84 -7.20
CA PHE A 601 7.02 -18.33 -7.22
C PHE A 601 8.03 -17.24 -6.85
N SER A 602 7.69 -15.97 -7.09
CA SER A 602 8.57 -14.81 -6.80
C SER A 602 8.84 -14.61 -5.30
N ALA A 603 7.85 -14.88 -4.44
CA ALA A 603 7.97 -14.74 -2.99
C ALA A 603 8.76 -15.88 -2.33
N ARG A 604 8.92 -17.04 -2.99
CA ARG A 604 9.72 -18.16 -2.48
C ARG A 604 11.22 -17.90 -2.54
N VAL A 605 11.68 -17.06 -3.47
CA VAL A 605 13.09 -17.04 -3.89
C VAL A 605 13.89 -15.88 -3.25
N GLN A 606 13.28 -14.73 -2.95
CA GLN A 606 14.08 -13.53 -2.63
C GLN A 606 14.59 -13.41 -1.18
N ALA A 607 13.90 -13.94 -0.17
CA ALA A 607 14.28 -13.75 1.24
C ALA A 607 14.94 -14.97 1.91
N VAL A 608 14.73 -16.17 1.35
CA VAL A 608 15.26 -17.42 1.91
C VAL A 608 16.80 -17.48 1.88
N PRO A 609 17.49 -17.02 0.82
CA PRO A 609 18.96 -17.08 0.78
C PRO A 609 19.63 -16.24 1.87
N ALA A 610 19.15 -15.01 2.10
CA ALA A 610 19.70 -14.14 3.14
C ALA A 610 19.52 -14.72 4.56
N PHE A 611 18.37 -15.35 4.82
CA PHE A 611 18.08 -15.97 6.12
C PHE A 611 18.98 -17.17 6.38
N LEU A 612 19.11 -18.06 5.37
CA LEU A 612 20.03 -19.20 5.40
C LEU A 612 21.46 -18.75 5.61
N TYR A 613 21.92 -17.74 4.85
CA TYR A 613 23.27 -17.20 4.96
C TYR A 613 23.57 -16.65 6.36
N ASN A 614 22.67 -15.83 6.92
CA ASN A 614 22.89 -15.27 8.26
C ASN A 614 22.85 -16.35 9.35
N ARG A 615 22.01 -17.38 9.23
CA ARG A 615 22.00 -18.50 10.16
C ARG A 615 23.26 -19.35 10.05
N ALA A 616 23.74 -19.59 8.83
CA ALA A 616 25.01 -20.27 8.59
C ALA A 616 26.20 -19.52 9.20
N LEU A 617 26.22 -18.18 9.10
CA LEU A 617 27.22 -17.36 9.77
C LEU A 617 27.17 -17.53 11.29
N ILE A 618 25.97 -17.60 11.89
CA ILE A 618 25.83 -17.83 13.33
C ILE A 618 26.35 -19.22 13.73
N PHE A 619 26.06 -20.26 12.96
CA PHE A 619 26.61 -21.60 13.20
C PHE A 619 28.14 -21.64 13.05
N PHE A 620 28.68 -20.91 12.06
CA PHE A 620 30.11 -20.76 11.89
C PHE A 620 30.75 -20.06 13.10
N ASP A 621 30.16 -18.95 13.58
CA ASP A 621 30.63 -18.21 14.75
C ASP A 621 30.54 -19.05 16.05
N LEU A 622 29.63 -20.03 16.11
CA LEU A 622 29.48 -21.02 17.19
C LEU A 622 30.42 -22.24 17.05
N ALA A 623 31.28 -22.28 16.03
CA ALA A 623 32.11 -23.44 15.67
C ALA A 623 31.33 -24.74 15.37
N ARG A 624 30.05 -24.62 14.99
CA ARG A 624 29.18 -25.74 14.57
C ARG A 624 29.27 -25.94 13.05
N TYR A 625 30.46 -26.28 12.57
CA TYR A 625 30.79 -26.26 11.14
C TYR A 625 29.97 -27.21 10.26
N ALA A 626 29.60 -28.39 10.78
CA ALA A 626 28.80 -29.36 10.02
C ALA A 626 27.39 -28.82 9.69
N GLU A 627 26.74 -28.16 10.64
CA GLU A 627 25.42 -27.56 10.43
C GLU A 627 25.51 -26.28 9.59
N ALA A 628 26.57 -25.47 9.81
CA ALA A 628 26.85 -24.32 8.96
C ALA A 628 26.99 -24.74 7.48
N LEU A 629 27.67 -25.87 7.22
CA LEU A 629 27.87 -26.36 5.86
C LEU A 629 26.54 -26.68 5.15
N VAL A 630 25.64 -27.38 5.84
CA VAL A 630 24.32 -27.75 5.29
C VAL A 630 23.55 -26.47 4.88
N GLU A 631 23.53 -25.48 5.76
CA GLU A 631 22.82 -24.22 5.53
C GLU A 631 23.42 -23.39 4.39
N VAL A 632 24.76 -23.30 4.30
CA VAL A 632 25.42 -22.60 3.18
C VAL A 632 25.20 -23.32 1.87
N GLN A 633 25.23 -24.66 1.84
CA GLN A 633 24.95 -25.42 0.62
C GLN A 633 23.52 -25.20 0.13
N GLU A 634 22.54 -25.16 1.04
CA GLU A 634 21.16 -24.79 0.70
C GLU A 634 21.06 -23.34 0.17
N CYS A 635 21.79 -22.41 0.79
CA CYS A 635 21.86 -21.01 0.34
C CYS A 635 22.45 -20.91 -1.07
N VAL A 636 23.58 -21.56 -1.33
CA VAL A 636 24.25 -21.61 -2.64
C VAL A 636 23.32 -22.22 -3.71
N ARG A 637 22.66 -23.33 -3.39
CA ARG A 637 21.68 -23.96 -4.29
C ARG A 637 20.55 -22.99 -4.63
N ALA A 638 19.97 -22.34 -3.62
CA ALA A 638 18.90 -21.36 -3.82
C ALA A 638 19.35 -20.16 -4.67
N CYS A 639 20.58 -19.67 -4.48
CA CYS A 639 21.16 -18.61 -5.30
C CYS A 639 21.40 -19.04 -6.76
N SER A 640 21.76 -20.31 -6.99
CA SER A 640 22.02 -20.85 -8.33
C SER A 640 20.74 -21.14 -9.16
N GLU A 641 19.64 -21.50 -8.49
CA GLU A 641 18.33 -21.78 -9.12
C GLU A 641 17.53 -20.49 -9.44
N GLY A 642 17.88 -19.36 -8.82
CA GLY A 642 17.26 -18.06 -9.11
C GLY A 642 17.73 -17.51 -10.46
N GLU A 643 16.82 -17.38 -11.43
CA GLU A 643 17.06 -17.03 -12.85
C GLU A 643 17.76 -15.67 -13.14
N ARG A 644 18.37 -15.00 -12.15
CA ARG A 644 19.18 -13.77 -12.35
C ARG A 644 20.47 -13.71 -11.51
N ALA A 645 21.18 -14.82 -11.36
CA ALA A 645 22.50 -14.85 -10.71
C ALA A 645 23.54 -13.87 -11.29
N VAL A 646 23.38 -13.42 -12.55
CA VAL A 646 24.37 -12.59 -13.26
C VAL A 646 24.21 -11.07 -12.99
N ALA A 647 23.06 -10.61 -12.49
CA ALA A 647 22.80 -9.17 -12.30
C ALA A 647 23.25 -8.61 -10.94
N LEU A 648 23.60 -9.48 -9.98
CA LEU A 648 23.85 -9.15 -8.57
C LEU A 648 25.20 -9.69 -8.04
N GLY A 649 26.15 -10.03 -8.93
CA GLY A 649 27.32 -10.90 -8.67
C GLY A 649 28.10 -10.72 -7.35
N ALA A 650 28.08 -9.54 -6.71
CA ALA A 650 28.66 -9.34 -5.38
C ALA A 650 27.92 -10.09 -4.25
N GLU A 651 26.58 -10.12 -4.24
CA GLU A 651 25.80 -10.80 -3.19
C GLU A 651 25.82 -12.34 -3.33
N VAL A 652 26.07 -12.84 -4.56
CA VAL A 652 26.11 -14.28 -4.84
C VAL A 652 27.46 -14.90 -4.45
N ALA A 653 28.54 -14.11 -4.41
CA ALA A 653 29.89 -14.58 -4.07
C ALA A 653 30.06 -14.87 -2.57
N ASP A 654 29.35 -14.15 -1.72
CA ASP A 654 29.44 -14.22 -0.25
C ASP A 654 29.13 -15.63 0.33
N PRO A 655 28.06 -16.34 -0.10
CA PRO A 655 27.83 -17.72 0.29
C PRO A 655 28.99 -18.67 -0.06
N TYR A 656 29.58 -18.55 -1.25
CA TYR A 656 30.73 -19.38 -1.66
C TYR A 656 31.98 -19.07 -0.83
N TYR A 657 32.20 -17.79 -0.49
CA TYR A 657 33.29 -17.40 0.41
C TYR A 657 33.11 -18.03 1.80
N LEU A 658 31.91 -17.97 2.36
CA LEU A 658 31.61 -18.61 3.65
C LEU A 658 31.75 -20.15 3.56
N GLN A 659 31.31 -20.76 2.47
CA GLN A 659 31.46 -22.19 2.21
C GLN A 659 32.94 -22.61 2.24
N GLY A 660 33.80 -21.86 1.55
CA GLY A 660 35.24 -22.11 1.54
C GLY A 660 35.87 -22.04 2.93
N ARG A 661 35.44 -21.07 3.75
CA ARG A 661 35.88 -20.96 5.15
C ARG A 661 35.42 -22.15 6.00
N ILE A 662 34.17 -22.60 5.83
CA ILE A 662 33.64 -23.76 6.54
C ILE A 662 34.41 -25.03 6.17
N TYR A 663 34.66 -25.27 4.87
CA TYR A 663 35.44 -26.41 4.42
C TYR A 663 36.88 -26.39 4.95
N HIS A 664 37.51 -25.21 4.98
CA HIS A 664 38.84 -25.05 5.58
C HIS A 664 38.83 -25.44 7.06
N SER A 665 37.84 -24.98 7.83
CA SER A 665 37.68 -25.35 9.24
C SER A 665 37.37 -26.85 9.48
N LEU A 666 36.81 -27.53 8.47
CA LEU A 666 36.56 -28.99 8.50
C LEU A 666 37.75 -29.82 8.00
N GLY A 667 38.85 -29.20 7.56
CA GLY A 667 40.02 -29.89 6.99
C GLY A 667 39.87 -30.30 5.52
N ALA A 668 38.76 -29.96 4.86
CA ALA A 668 38.50 -30.25 3.45
C ALA A 668 39.13 -29.18 2.54
N HIS A 669 40.47 -29.15 2.48
CA HIS A 669 41.22 -28.06 1.83
C HIS A 669 41.01 -27.95 0.31
N GLY A 670 40.75 -29.06 -0.38
CA GLY A 670 40.45 -29.07 -1.82
C GLY A 670 39.13 -28.36 -2.12
N ASP A 671 38.04 -28.80 -1.49
CA ASP A 671 36.71 -28.21 -1.63
C ASP A 671 36.67 -26.73 -1.19
N ALA A 672 37.48 -26.39 -0.18
CA ALA A 672 37.66 -25.02 0.27
C ALA A 672 38.25 -24.13 -0.83
N LEU A 673 39.31 -24.60 -1.51
CA LEU A 673 39.96 -23.86 -2.59
C LEU A 673 39.03 -23.69 -3.80
N ASP A 674 38.26 -24.74 -4.13
CA ASP A 674 37.28 -24.70 -5.22
C ASP A 674 36.18 -23.67 -4.92
N SER A 675 35.64 -23.67 -3.70
CA SER A 675 34.61 -22.71 -3.26
C SER A 675 35.11 -21.25 -3.29
N LEU A 676 36.34 -21.00 -2.82
CA LEU A 676 36.93 -19.65 -2.89
C LEU A 676 37.25 -19.23 -4.32
N THR A 677 37.67 -20.15 -5.18
CA THR A 677 37.92 -19.87 -6.59
C THR A 677 36.63 -19.47 -7.30
N GLU A 678 35.51 -20.12 -6.98
CA GLU A 678 34.20 -19.77 -7.50
C GLU A 678 33.71 -18.40 -6.96
N ALA A 679 33.93 -18.12 -5.68
CA ALA A 679 33.63 -16.80 -5.11
C ALA A 679 34.40 -15.68 -5.84
N LEU A 680 35.69 -15.88 -6.13
CA LEU A 680 36.52 -14.94 -6.88
C LEU A 680 36.08 -14.80 -8.34
N ARG A 681 35.60 -15.88 -8.97
CA ARG A 681 35.04 -15.86 -10.33
C ARG A 681 33.78 -15.01 -10.41
N LEU A 682 32.91 -15.10 -9.42
CA LEU A 682 31.66 -14.35 -9.33
C LEU A 682 31.90 -12.87 -8.99
N ASN A 683 32.85 -12.60 -8.10
CA ASN A 683 33.24 -11.25 -7.74
C ASN A 683 34.78 -11.08 -7.70
N PRO A 684 35.38 -10.59 -8.80
CA PRO A 684 36.83 -10.36 -8.86
C PRO A 684 37.35 -9.33 -7.85
N SER A 685 36.49 -8.43 -7.34
CA SER A 685 36.92 -7.43 -6.35
C SER A 685 37.22 -8.04 -4.98
N LEU A 686 36.68 -9.23 -4.67
CA LEU A 686 36.97 -9.95 -3.42
C LEU A 686 38.46 -10.21 -3.24
N GLY A 687 39.18 -10.49 -4.33
CA GLY A 687 40.63 -10.71 -4.30
C GLY A 687 41.45 -9.51 -3.81
N GLN A 688 40.86 -8.32 -3.79
CA GLN A 688 41.50 -7.12 -3.25
C GLN A 688 41.28 -6.95 -1.74
N THR A 689 40.32 -7.67 -1.15
CA THR A 689 40.05 -7.61 0.29
C THR A 689 41.11 -8.42 1.05
N PRO A 690 41.84 -7.80 2.02
CA PRO A 690 42.92 -8.49 2.74
C PRO A 690 42.52 -9.83 3.38
N PRO A 691 41.33 -9.98 4.03
CA PRO A 691 40.92 -11.23 4.64
C PRO A 691 40.71 -12.36 3.63
N PHE A 692 40.13 -12.05 2.47
CA PHE A 692 39.91 -13.03 1.40
C PHE A 692 41.24 -13.45 0.77
N ALA A 693 42.10 -12.48 0.42
CA ALA A 693 43.40 -12.75 -0.17
C ALA A 693 44.29 -13.59 0.76
N TYR A 694 44.22 -13.36 2.08
CA TYR A 694 44.87 -14.21 3.07
C TYR A 694 44.30 -15.63 3.08
N ALA A 695 42.98 -15.80 3.23
CA ALA A 695 42.34 -17.13 3.27
C ALA A 695 42.60 -17.94 1.99
N TYR A 696 42.56 -17.27 0.83
CA TYR A 696 42.89 -17.87 -0.46
C TYR A 696 44.37 -18.23 -0.56
N GLY A 697 45.27 -17.34 -0.11
CA GLY A 697 46.71 -17.59 -0.08
C GLY A 697 47.11 -18.79 0.78
N VAL A 698 46.48 -18.95 1.95
CA VAL A 698 46.66 -20.12 2.83
C VAL A 698 46.29 -21.41 2.08
N LEU A 699 45.10 -21.48 1.49
CA LEU A 699 44.66 -22.69 0.78
C LEU A 699 45.51 -22.99 -0.46
N LEU A 700 45.94 -21.97 -1.20
CA LEU A 700 46.89 -22.14 -2.31
C LEU A 700 48.23 -22.71 -1.85
N ALA A 701 48.72 -22.27 -0.69
CA ALA A 701 49.98 -22.74 -0.14
C ALA A 701 49.89 -24.21 0.33
N MET A 702 48.76 -24.59 0.94
CA MET A 702 48.45 -25.98 1.29
C MET A 702 48.32 -26.88 0.04
N ALA A 703 47.74 -26.35 -1.04
CA ALA A 703 47.65 -27.02 -2.35
C ALA A 703 48.98 -27.08 -3.12
N GLY A 704 50.08 -26.53 -2.58
CA GLY A 704 51.40 -26.50 -3.21
C GLY A 704 51.57 -25.47 -4.33
N ARG A 705 50.58 -24.60 -4.57
CA ARG A 705 50.63 -23.50 -5.55
C ARG A 705 51.35 -22.28 -4.96
N LEU A 706 52.61 -22.46 -4.61
CA LEU A 706 53.40 -21.52 -3.81
C LEU A 706 53.58 -20.13 -4.46
N GLY A 707 53.75 -20.06 -5.78
CA GLY A 707 53.89 -18.79 -6.49
C GLY A 707 52.63 -17.92 -6.44
N GLU A 708 51.46 -18.55 -6.52
CA GLU A 708 50.18 -17.85 -6.42
C GLU A 708 49.84 -17.46 -4.98
N ALA A 709 50.18 -18.33 -4.01
CA ALA A 709 50.06 -18.02 -2.59
C ALA A 709 50.88 -16.78 -2.20
N LEU A 710 52.12 -16.68 -2.68
CA LEU A 710 52.99 -15.53 -2.45
C LEU A 710 52.40 -14.23 -3.02
N ALA A 711 51.82 -14.30 -4.22
CA ALA A 711 51.12 -13.17 -4.83
C ALA A 711 49.90 -12.75 -3.99
N ALA A 712 49.11 -13.71 -3.50
CA ALA A 712 47.94 -13.46 -2.67
C ALA A 712 48.31 -12.80 -1.31
N PHE A 713 49.31 -13.32 -0.60
CA PHE A 713 49.78 -12.71 0.66
C PHE A 713 50.38 -11.33 0.46
N THR A 714 51.17 -11.13 -0.61
CA THR A 714 51.71 -9.81 -0.95
C THR A 714 50.60 -8.83 -1.30
N GLY A 715 49.59 -9.29 -2.04
CA GLY A 715 48.36 -8.55 -2.30
C GLY A 715 47.71 -8.09 -0.99
N ALA A 716 47.42 -9.03 -0.08
CA ALA A 716 46.80 -8.74 1.21
C ALA A 716 47.56 -7.70 2.06
N ILE A 717 48.88 -7.80 2.14
CA ILE A 717 49.73 -6.86 2.89
C ILE A 717 49.70 -5.46 2.23
N THR A 718 49.81 -5.40 0.90
CA THR A 718 49.83 -4.13 0.16
C THR A 718 48.48 -3.44 0.15
N THR A 719 47.36 -4.17 0.07
CA THR A 719 46.02 -3.59 0.14
C THR A 719 45.71 -3.10 1.54
N HIS A 720 46.01 -3.88 2.58
CA HIS A 720 45.81 -3.47 3.96
C HIS A 720 46.62 -2.21 4.31
N SER A 721 47.90 -2.13 3.90
CA SER A 721 48.74 -0.94 4.14
C SER A 721 48.25 0.31 3.38
N LYS A 722 47.64 0.14 2.20
CA LYS A 722 46.99 1.23 1.48
C LYS A 722 45.69 1.66 2.17
N GLU A 723 44.89 0.71 2.65
CA GLU A 723 43.66 0.98 3.38
C GLU A 723 43.93 1.74 4.69
N THR A 724 44.92 1.32 5.47
CA THR A 724 45.31 2.03 6.70
C THR A 724 45.85 3.43 6.42
N ALA A 725 46.63 3.60 5.34
CA ALA A 725 47.12 4.91 4.92
C ALA A 725 45.97 5.83 4.44
N ALA A 726 45.01 5.30 3.67
CA ALA A 726 43.85 6.05 3.20
C ALA A 726 42.91 6.45 4.34
N ALA A 727 42.70 5.56 5.32
CA ALA A 727 41.91 5.84 6.52
C ALA A 727 42.51 6.98 7.36
N ALA A 728 43.85 7.09 7.42
CA ALA A 728 44.52 8.21 8.09
C ALA A 728 44.28 9.55 7.37
N VAL A 729 44.28 9.58 6.03
CA VAL A 729 44.11 10.81 5.24
C VAL A 729 42.67 11.37 5.26
N MET A 730 41.68 10.51 5.45
CA MET A 730 40.25 10.89 5.42
C MET A 730 39.71 11.44 6.76
N ALA A 731 40.55 11.52 7.80
CA ALA A 731 40.16 11.99 9.12
C ALA A 731 40.64 13.43 9.39
N PRO A 732 39.82 14.31 10.00
CA PRO A 732 40.22 15.70 10.23
C PRO A 732 41.28 15.80 11.35
N GLY A 733 42.46 16.33 11.01
CA GLY A 733 43.47 16.91 11.92
C GLY A 733 43.79 16.08 13.17
N GLN A 734 43.10 16.34 14.30
CA GLN A 734 43.39 15.68 15.58
C GLN A 734 43.07 14.17 15.59
N GLN A 735 42.18 13.69 14.71
CA GLN A 735 41.93 12.25 14.54
C GLN A 735 42.95 11.57 13.64
N GLU A 736 43.75 12.31 12.86
CA GLU A 736 44.79 11.74 12.00
C GLU A 736 45.95 11.16 12.83
N GLU A 737 46.40 11.87 13.86
CA GLU A 737 47.41 11.38 14.82
C GLU A 737 46.86 10.25 15.70
N GLN A 738 45.60 10.34 16.11
CA GLN A 738 44.94 9.31 16.92
C GLN A 738 44.72 8.02 16.11
N ILE A 739 44.33 8.13 14.84
CA ILE A 739 44.19 6.98 13.92
C ILE A 739 45.56 6.43 13.54
N ARG A 740 46.60 7.24 13.27
CA ARG A 740 47.96 6.70 13.07
C ARG A 740 48.52 6.01 14.30
N SER A 741 48.21 6.52 15.50
CA SER A 741 48.59 5.94 16.79
C SER A 741 47.83 4.64 17.09
N MET A 742 46.60 4.48 16.57
CA MET A 742 45.73 3.32 16.79
C MET A 742 45.70 2.35 15.60
N ALA A 743 46.25 2.74 14.44
CA ALA A 743 46.26 1.93 13.23
C ALA A 743 47.26 0.81 13.42
N GLU A 744 46.72 -0.36 13.77
CA GLU A 744 47.46 -1.61 13.72
C GLU A 744 47.95 -1.81 12.27
N GLY A 745 49.25 -2.09 12.13
CA GLY A 745 49.82 -2.47 10.83
C GLY A 745 49.14 -3.72 10.26
N PRO A 746 49.49 -4.16 9.04
CA PRO A 746 48.95 -5.40 8.49
C PRO A 746 49.13 -6.55 9.49
N PRO A 747 48.10 -7.41 9.68
CA PRO A 747 48.17 -8.51 10.64
C PRO A 747 49.46 -9.31 10.51
N LEU A 748 50.16 -9.54 11.62
CA LEU A 748 51.47 -10.22 11.63
C LEU A 748 51.40 -11.63 11.02
N VAL A 749 50.24 -12.26 11.10
CA VAL A 749 49.95 -13.57 10.50
C VAL A 749 50.20 -13.55 8.97
N TYR A 750 49.96 -12.42 8.29
CA TYR A 750 50.17 -12.33 6.84
C TYR A 750 51.66 -12.39 6.48
N TYR A 751 52.50 -11.69 7.24
CA TYR A 751 53.95 -11.74 7.08
C TYR A 751 54.48 -13.12 7.45
N HIS A 752 53.97 -13.71 8.54
CA HIS A 752 54.38 -15.04 8.99
C HIS A 752 54.10 -16.13 7.93
N GLU A 753 52.90 -16.15 7.36
CA GLU A 753 52.55 -17.13 6.33
C GLU A 753 53.30 -16.89 5.00
N ARG A 754 53.52 -15.63 4.62
CA ARG A 754 54.35 -15.30 3.45
C ARG A 754 55.81 -15.73 3.64
N ALA A 755 56.36 -15.55 4.84
CA ALA A 755 57.71 -15.98 5.18
C ALA A 755 57.86 -17.50 5.01
N LYS A 756 56.90 -18.30 5.51
CA LYS A 756 56.90 -19.76 5.30
C LYS A 756 56.89 -20.14 3.82
N VAL A 757 56.14 -19.41 2.99
CA VAL A 757 56.12 -19.64 1.53
C VAL A 757 57.47 -19.29 0.90
N TYR A 758 58.10 -18.17 1.28
CA TYR A 758 59.44 -17.80 0.82
C TYR A 758 60.49 -18.86 1.18
N GLN A 759 60.46 -19.38 2.41
CA GLN A 759 61.36 -20.46 2.82
C GLN A 759 61.22 -21.69 1.91
N ARG A 760 59.97 -22.08 1.60
CA ARG A 760 59.67 -23.26 0.79
C ARG A 760 60.05 -23.10 -0.68
N LEU A 761 60.12 -21.86 -1.17
CA LEU A 761 60.64 -21.50 -2.49
C LEU A 761 62.16 -21.34 -2.53
N GLY A 762 62.87 -21.41 -1.39
CA GLY A 762 64.31 -21.18 -1.28
C GLY A 762 64.73 -19.71 -1.25
N CYS A 763 63.77 -18.78 -1.12
CA CYS A 763 63.98 -17.34 -1.00
C CYS A 763 64.26 -16.96 0.46
N TYR A 764 65.38 -17.44 1.00
CA TYR A 764 65.67 -17.33 2.43
C TYR A 764 65.95 -15.89 2.91
N ALA A 765 66.44 -15.00 2.03
CA ALA A 765 66.71 -13.62 2.40
C ALA A 765 65.40 -12.84 2.64
N GLU A 766 64.42 -13.00 1.76
CA GLU A 766 63.09 -12.40 1.87
C GLU A 766 62.31 -13.00 3.04
N ALA A 767 62.38 -14.33 3.24
CA ALA A 767 61.78 -14.98 4.41
C ALA A 767 62.31 -14.38 5.72
N LEU A 768 63.63 -14.15 5.82
CA LEU A 768 64.24 -13.55 7.00
C LEU A 768 63.70 -12.14 7.26
N THR A 769 63.47 -11.33 6.22
CA THR A 769 62.90 -9.98 6.39
C THR A 769 61.50 -10.02 6.99
N ASP A 770 60.64 -10.92 6.51
CA ASP A 770 59.28 -11.06 7.03
C ASP A 770 59.27 -11.62 8.46
N TYR A 771 60.14 -12.58 8.80
CA TYR A 771 60.26 -13.06 10.18
C TYR A 771 60.77 -11.99 11.15
N ASN A 772 61.66 -11.10 10.71
CA ASN A 772 62.09 -9.97 11.52
C ASN A 772 60.93 -9.03 11.84
N VAL A 773 60.07 -8.71 10.86
CA VAL A 773 58.85 -7.91 11.09
C VAL A 773 57.95 -8.56 12.14
N VAL A 774 57.71 -9.88 12.04
CA VAL A 774 56.88 -10.61 13.00
C VAL A 774 57.47 -10.56 14.42
N LEU A 775 58.78 -10.72 14.56
CA LEU A 775 59.46 -10.80 15.87
C LEU A 775 59.72 -9.43 16.50
N GLU A 776 60.03 -8.41 15.71
CA GLU A 776 60.18 -7.03 16.19
C GLU A 776 58.87 -6.53 16.83
N CYS A 777 57.73 -6.76 16.16
CA CYS A 777 56.42 -6.40 16.70
C CYS A 777 55.99 -7.29 17.88
N ALA A 778 56.37 -8.57 17.91
CA ALA A 778 56.07 -9.46 19.04
C ALA A 778 56.84 -9.10 20.32
N SER A 779 58.05 -8.52 20.20
CA SER A 779 58.88 -8.13 21.35
C SER A 779 58.38 -6.87 22.10
N GLY A 780 57.50 -6.07 21.48
CA GLY A 780 56.89 -4.87 22.07
C GLY A 780 55.47 -5.05 22.61
N ALA A 781 54.82 -6.19 22.39
CA ALA A 781 53.42 -6.39 22.69
C ALA A 781 53.17 -6.96 24.09
N SER A 782 53.31 -6.12 25.12
CA SER A 782 52.42 -6.23 26.29
C SER A 782 51.15 -5.43 25.99
N LEU A 783 50.29 -5.97 25.13
CA LEU A 783 48.97 -5.41 24.87
C LEU A 783 47.92 -6.49 25.11
N THR A 784 47.32 -6.42 26.30
CA THR A 784 45.98 -6.95 26.55
C THR A 784 45.01 -6.27 25.59
N ALA A 785 44.79 -6.85 24.42
CA ALA A 785 43.68 -6.50 23.54
C ALA A 785 42.46 -7.34 23.95
N SER A 786 41.75 -6.89 24.99
CA SER A 786 40.33 -7.22 25.11
C SER A 786 39.58 -6.35 24.11
N LEU A 787 39.23 -6.92 22.96
CA LEU A 787 38.17 -6.39 22.12
C LEU A 787 37.07 -7.43 21.95
N SER A 788 35.86 -6.92 22.06
CA SER A 788 34.57 -7.57 22.19
C SER A 788 34.26 -8.63 21.14
N GLY A 789 33.80 -9.79 21.64
CA GLY A 789 32.74 -10.57 20.98
C GLY A 789 33.19 -11.47 19.84
N GLY A 790 33.59 -12.70 20.21
CA GLY A 790 33.88 -13.80 19.28
C GLY A 790 35.16 -14.49 19.71
N THR A 791 35.06 -15.68 20.30
CA THR A 791 36.20 -16.52 20.64
C THR A 791 36.82 -17.09 19.35
N SER A 792 37.55 -16.24 18.65
CA SER A 792 38.72 -16.66 17.90
C SER A 792 39.89 -16.09 18.69
N THR A 793 40.49 -16.93 19.52
CA THR A 793 41.84 -16.70 19.99
C THR A 793 42.74 -16.73 18.77
N VAL A 794 42.87 -15.61 18.06
CA VAL A 794 44.04 -15.38 17.21
C VAL A 794 45.18 -15.16 18.19
N THR A 795 45.67 -16.26 18.72
CA THR A 795 47.01 -16.32 19.27
C THR A 795 47.89 -15.83 18.12
N GLY A 796 48.43 -14.62 18.21
CA GLY A 796 49.48 -14.20 17.29
C GLY A 796 50.51 -15.33 17.19
N PRO A 797 51.14 -15.53 16.01
CA PRO A 797 52.00 -16.68 15.77
C PRO A 797 52.91 -16.80 16.98
N ALA A 798 52.76 -17.90 17.71
CA ALA A 798 53.40 -18.01 19.02
C ALA A 798 54.86 -17.68 18.81
N ALA A 799 55.43 -16.75 19.58
CA ALA A 799 56.74 -16.17 19.27
C ALA A 799 57.80 -17.27 19.03
N TRP A 800 57.65 -18.40 19.70
CA TRP A 800 58.44 -19.62 19.48
C TRP A 800 58.35 -20.16 18.04
N ASN A 801 57.18 -20.21 17.39
CA ASN A 801 56.99 -20.72 16.03
C ASN A 801 57.70 -19.83 15.00
N ALA A 802 57.56 -18.51 15.12
CA ALA A 802 58.30 -17.56 14.30
C ALA A 802 59.82 -17.67 14.53
N LEU A 803 60.27 -17.89 15.77
CA LEU A 803 61.68 -18.11 16.11
C LEU A 803 62.24 -19.43 15.53
N VAL A 804 61.50 -20.54 15.63
CA VAL A 804 61.90 -21.83 15.03
C VAL A 804 62.11 -21.66 13.53
N ASN A 805 61.13 -21.06 12.84
CA ASN A 805 61.22 -20.89 11.39
C ASN A 805 62.35 -19.92 11.03
N ARG A 806 62.56 -18.82 11.76
CA ARG A 806 63.69 -17.92 11.53
C ARG A 806 65.04 -18.62 11.73
N ALA A 807 65.19 -19.42 12.78
CA ALA A 807 66.41 -20.20 13.05
C ALA A 807 66.75 -21.14 11.89
N LEU A 808 65.77 -21.85 11.34
CA LEU A 808 65.96 -22.72 10.18
C LEU A 808 66.31 -21.91 8.91
N THR A 809 65.71 -20.74 8.73
CA THR A 809 66.08 -19.82 7.63
C THR A 809 67.54 -19.37 7.73
N LEU A 810 67.98 -19.01 8.94
CA LEU A 810 69.34 -18.55 9.21
C LEU A 810 70.38 -19.66 9.02
N LYS A 811 70.03 -20.90 9.37
CA LYS A 811 70.84 -22.09 9.09
C LYS A 811 71.11 -22.24 7.59
N GLU A 812 70.08 -22.14 6.75
CA GLU A 812 70.24 -22.24 5.28
C GLU A 812 71.05 -21.08 4.71
N LEU A 813 70.97 -19.90 5.33
CA LEU A 813 71.83 -18.74 5.04
C LEU A 813 73.26 -18.87 5.62
N LYS A 814 73.61 -19.99 6.25
CA LYS A 814 74.90 -20.25 6.92
C LYS A 814 75.24 -19.30 8.09
N ARG A 815 74.22 -18.67 8.70
CA ARG A 815 74.33 -17.81 9.88
C ARG A 815 74.06 -18.63 11.15
N TYR A 816 74.97 -19.56 11.42
CA TYR A 816 74.79 -20.59 12.44
C TYR A 816 74.66 -20.06 13.87
N ASP A 817 75.43 -19.03 14.24
CA ASP A 817 75.40 -18.47 15.59
C ASP A 817 74.02 -17.86 15.91
N GLU A 818 73.47 -17.09 14.98
CA GLU A 818 72.15 -16.47 15.13
C GLU A 818 71.04 -17.53 15.11
N ALA A 819 71.17 -18.54 14.25
CA ALA A 819 70.24 -19.66 14.19
C ALA A 819 70.16 -20.39 15.55
N ALA A 820 71.29 -20.64 16.21
CA ALA A 820 71.33 -21.27 17.52
C ALA A 820 70.67 -20.38 18.60
N THR A 821 70.91 -19.07 18.57
CA THR A 821 70.30 -18.16 19.54
C THR A 821 68.78 -18.11 19.44
N ASP A 822 68.24 -18.11 18.21
CA ASP A 822 66.81 -18.11 17.95
C ASP A 822 66.17 -19.45 18.31
N TRP A 823 66.84 -20.56 18.00
CA TRP A 823 66.39 -21.90 18.34
C TRP A 823 66.29 -22.09 19.86
N ASP A 824 67.32 -21.68 20.59
CA ASP A 824 67.32 -21.74 22.05
C ASP A 824 66.27 -20.80 22.66
N ALA A 825 66.03 -19.65 22.04
CA ALA A 825 64.94 -18.75 22.43
C ALA A 825 63.56 -19.38 22.18
N ALA A 826 63.39 -20.09 21.07
CA ALA A 826 62.17 -20.84 20.77
C ALA A 826 61.91 -21.93 21.81
N LEU A 827 62.91 -22.77 22.11
CA LEU A 827 62.80 -23.84 23.12
C LEU A 827 62.44 -23.30 24.51
N ARG A 828 62.99 -22.15 24.91
CA ARG A 828 62.65 -21.49 26.19
C ARG A 828 61.27 -20.85 26.21
N SER A 829 60.80 -20.36 25.06
CA SER A 829 59.52 -19.66 24.93
C SER A 829 58.34 -20.59 24.64
N ASP A 830 58.61 -21.86 24.31
CA ASP A 830 57.57 -22.87 24.11
C ASP A 830 56.84 -23.20 25.42
N ARG A 831 55.53 -22.95 25.41
CA ARG A 831 54.60 -23.32 26.49
C ARG A 831 53.66 -24.46 26.09
N SER A 832 53.71 -24.89 24.83
CA SER A 832 52.85 -25.93 24.26
C SER A 832 53.35 -27.34 24.53
N GLY A 833 54.67 -27.49 24.81
CA GLY A 833 55.31 -28.78 25.01
C GLY A 833 55.64 -29.51 23.70
N LEU A 834 55.37 -28.90 22.54
CA LEU A 834 55.62 -29.48 21.21
C LEU A 834 57.11 -29.58 20.89
N LEU A 835 57.94 -28.68 21.44
CA LEU A 835 59.39 -28.72 21.27
C LEU A 835 60.11 -29.48 22.41
N SER A 836 59.37 -30.12 23.31
CA SER A 836 59.94 -30.78 24.50
C SER A 836 60.88 -31.96 24.19
N THR A 837 60.73 -32.57 23.01
CA THR A 837 61.58 -33.66 22.51
C THR A 837 62.83 -33.16 21.81
N LEU A 838 62.94 -31.85 21.54
CA LEU A 838 64.01 -31.25 20.75
C LEU A 838 65.10 -30.64 21.65
N THR A 839 66.35 -30.76 21.21
CA THR A 839 67.52 -30.20 21.87
C THR A 839 68.14 -29.04 21.08
N SER A 840 69.02 -28.27 21.73
CA SER A 840 69.79 -27.20 21.08
C SER A 840 70.68 -27.68 19.93
N ARG A 841 71.02 -28.98 19.87
CA ARG A 841 71.82 -29.56 18.77
C ARG A 841 71.00 -29.82 17.52
N ASP A 842 69.69 -29.96 17.68
CA ASP A 842 68.80 -30.40 16.61
C ASP A 842 68.70 -29.35 15.49
N VAL A 843 68.95 -28.06 15.79
CA VAL A 843 68.99 -27.01 14.75
C VAL A 843 70.00 -27.34 13.64
N TYR A 844 71.11 -28.01 13.97
CA TYR A 844 72.16 -28.35 13.01
C TYR A 844 71.87 -29.65 12.26
N GLU A 845 71.27 -30.63 12.93
CA GLU A 845 71.08 -31.98 12.41
C GLU A 845 69.77 -32.15 11.63
N LEU A 846 68.75 -31.38 11.98
CA LEU A 846 67.44 -31.50 11.34
C LEU A 846 67.52 -31.09 9.86
N PRO A 847 67.12 -31.97 8.92
CA PRO A 847 66.88 -31.54 7.54
C PRO A 847 65.76 -30.50 7.51
N TYR A 848 65.67 -29.72 6.43
CA TYR A 848 64.61 -28.72 6.22
C TYR A 848 63.26 -29.29 6.64
N MET A 849 62.75 -28.82 7.78
CA MET A 849 61.75 -29.52 8.57
C MET A 849 60.35 -29.09 8.12
N HIS A 850 59.48 -30.08 7.93
CA HIS A 850 58.03 -29.94 7.76
C HIS A 850 57.30 -29.49 9.05
N LEU A 851 57.98 -28.82 10.00
CA LEU A 851 57.42 -28.49 11.32
C LEU A 851 56.16 -27.64 11.23
N CYS A 852 56.14 -26.67 10.32
CA CYS A 852 55.00 -25.80 10.12
C CYS A 852 54.92 -25.44 8.64
N LEU A 853 54.15 -26.20 7.87
CA LEU A 853 53.88 -25.82 6.49
C LEU A 853 53.07 -24.50 6.46
N PRO A 854 53.19 -23.71 5.38
CA PRO A 854 52.26 -22.61 5.15
C PRO A 854 50.81 -23.09 5.27
N GLY A 855 50.01 -22.41 6.09
CA GLY A 855 48.61 -22.77 6.37
C GLY A 855 48.40 -23.79 7.49
N GLU A 856 49.48 -24.36 8.04
CA GLU A 856 49.44 -25.23 9.22
C GLU A 856 50.04 -24.49 10.42
N GLU A 857 49.27 -24.38 11.50
CA GLU A 857 49.79 -23.99 12.81
C GLU A 857 49.95 -25.23 13.68
N LEU A 858 51.10 -25.35 14.32
CA LEU A 858 51.38 -26.37 15.34
C LEU A 858 50.48 -26.12 16.56
N THR A 859 49.27 -26.66 16.56
CA THR A 859 48.36 -26.60 17.71
C THR A 859 48.48 -27.86 18.56
N ALA A 860 48.77 -27.70 19.85
CA ALA A 860 48.72 -28.77 20.84
C ALA A 860 47.26 -29.08 21.23
N ALA A 861 46.45 -29.65 20.32
CA ALA A 861 45.12 -30.16 20.64
C ALA A 861 44.56 -31.05 19.53
N THR A 862 44.96 -32.32 19.49
CA THR A 862 44.07 -33.49 19.48
C THR A 862 44.96 -34.72 19.62
N GLY A 863 44.69 -35.56 20.61
CA GLY A 863 45.45 -36.78 20.89
C GLY A 863 45.20 -37.88 19.85
N GLU A 864 45.57 -37.64 18.61
CA GLU A 864 45.80 -38.70 17.62
C GLU A 864 47.21 -38.53 17.07
N ALA A 865 48.04 -39.53 17.32
CA ALA A 865 49.41 -39.58 16.83
C ALA A 865 49.39 -39.61 15.28
N PRO A 866 50.24 -38.85 14.59
CA PRO A 866 50.42 -39.02 13.15
C PRO A 866 51.06 -40.39 12.87
N ALA A 867 50.49 -41.12 11.91
CA ALA A 867 51.03 -42.37 11.39
C ALA A 867 52.19 -42.13 10.42
#